data_AF-A0A501W584-F1
#
_entry.id   AF-A0A501W584-F1
#
_cell.length_a   1.000
_cell.length_b   1.000
_cell.length_c   1.000
_cell.angle_alpha   90.00
_cell.angle_beta   90.00
_cell.angle_gamma   90.00
#
_symmetry.space_group_name_H-M   'P 1'
#
loop_
_entity.id
_entity.type
_entity.pdbx_description
1 polymer ?
#
loop_
_entity_poly.entity_id
_entity_poly.type
_entity_poly.pdbx_seq_one_letter_code
_entity_poly.pdbx_strand_id
1 'polypeptide(L)'
;MKPLLQGHARRGAVHQQIRREQKAAAVVTVIQFIGPQQLPQLLIDQRYIHINAHAMGWRITYLYVKGADRVVNQQKMTFPQAVSLSLYPIGLLSLRHVLEPQAPGLDDVFQRGKARSHDPVFGFAAFVAAVGAVVYVHHLAAAGIGAGRCGAVGWRGIHRVLHEALIYVKFSRGMPCLCPLTQELAGFYNPLLPNIYLLASQTLSFPQMKINALRRMVCMMLLLSGVAMAREAGAQELKRRADLGLRVSSLPDSLAREHRLRSGLLATGTLPASTADALGIRQGDILLSINKKQLTAPVELYELNQSMQLGQDLDVRLLRKGKKIRLQGKMQPRPLEHSSNAQVRYGQVAFRGGLLRTITYSPRQAGRHPAILFIPGFPCQSIDDYGASAYGQLIRGWSERGYVVMLVEKPGLGDNVNTPDCMEIDLRTEIEAFEQGLVQLKGYEQVDPEKVFLFGHSMGGIIAPMLSQKHRLRGVMVYGSPYRPWFEFATEMFRFQAPIAGTDYVAHEATMRTLYHVMYRFFVLAQHPDTIAAADPAYRKILQEAFQHQGGDQFWSRDYRYWQQIDELNLTRAWAETEAHVLSIWGEYDFEIVNDEDHKRIVEVVNHYHPGHGTFLAMPGTNHSLIKVDGMAQGVAQMKKRDPDYNRSHFNTALITETDAWIKRVLQQTPPSH
;
A
#
# COMPACT_ATOMS: atom_id res chain seq x y z
N MET A 1 -47.11 -25.26 -56.58
CA MET A 1 -48.17 -24.45 -57.21
C MET A 1 -47.78 -22.98 -57.14
N LYS A 2 -47.94 -22.25 -58.25
CA LYS A 2 -47.57 -20.84 -58.47
C LYS A 2 -48.44 -19.84 -57.65
N PRO A 3 -48.03 -18.55 -57.57
CA PRO A 3 -48.48 -17.51 -56.64
C PRO A 3 -49.54 -16.53 -57.23
N LEU A 4 -50.05 -15.60 -56.41
CA LEU A 4 -50.87 -14.42 -56.80
C LEU A 4 -50.49 -13.22 -55.92
N LEU A 5 -49.83 -12.17 -56.48
CA LEU A 5 -50.39 -10.90 -57.04
C LEU A 5 -50.70 -9.85 -55.93
N GLN A 6 -49.90 -8.79 -55.75
CA GLN A 6 -49.79 -7.50 -56.47
C GLN A 6 -50.98 -6.52 -56.35
N GLY A 7 -50.65 -5.27 -55.96
CA GLY A 7 -51.36 -4.02 -56.30
C GLY A 7 -52.07 -3.32 -55.13
N HIS A 8 -52.12 -1.99 -54.98
CA HIS A 8 -51.73 -0.85 -55.81
C HIS A 8 -51.67 0.43 -54.95
N ALA A 9 -50.94 1.43 -55.43
CA ALA A 9 -50.78 2.76 -54.87
C ALA A 9 -52.01 3.67 -55.04
N ARG A 10 -52.17 4.67 -54.15
CA ARG A 10 -52.76 5.98 -54.49
C ARG A 10 -52.00 7.12 -53.79
N ARG A 11 -51.50 8.05 -54.61
CA ARG A 11 -50.98 9.37 -54.26
C ARG A 11 -52.15 10.38 -54.21
N GLY A 12 -52.06 11.33 -53.29
CA GLY A 12 -52.14 12.76 -53.64
C GLY A 12 -53.45 13.53 -53.38
N ALA A 13 -53.25 14.76 -52.90
CA ALA A 13 -54.16 15.89 -52.71
C ALA A 13 -54.91 15.90 -51.35
N VAL A 14 -54.85 16.94 -50.50
CA VAL A 14 -54.72 18.38 -50.75
C VAL A 14 -54.03 19.09 -49.57
N HIS A 15 -53.06 19.94 -49.90
CA HIS A 15 -52.57 21.07 -49.11
C HIS A 15 -53.71 22.07 -48.83
N GLN A 16 -54.02 22.36 -47.57
CA GLN A 16 -54.26 23.72 -47.04
C GLN A 16 -54.78 23.64 -45.60
N GLN A 17 -53.87 23.67 -44.62
CA GLN A 17 -54.11 24.40 -43.37
C GLN A 17 -52.76 24.77 -42.74
N ILE A 18 -52.07 25.70 -43.41
CA ILE A 18 -50.94 26.43 -42.82
C ILE A 18 -51.51 27.50 -41.89
N ARG A 19 -51.18 27.41 -40.60
CA ARG A 19 -50.91 28.48 -39.62
C ARG A 19 -51.54 28.19 -38.26
N ARG A 20 -50.76 27.62 -37.35
CA ARG A 20 -50.34 28.22 -36.06
C ARG A 20 -49.56 27.15 -35.28
N GLU A 21 -48.51 27.60 -34.59
CA GLU A 21 -47.72 26.86 -33.59
C GLU A 21 -46.54 26.00 -34.10
N GLN A 22 -45.45 26.67 -34.46
CA GLN A 22 -44.09 26.14 -34.33
C GLN A 22 -43.23 27.18 -33.61
N LYS A 23 -42.74 26.84 -32.41
CA LYS A 23 -41.46 27.27 -31.84
C LYS A 23 -41.10 26.34 -30.66
N ALA A 24 -40.28 25.32 -30.91
CA ALA A 24 -39.33 24.79 -29.94
C ALA A 24 -38.21 24.05 -30.70
N ALA A 25 -36.98 24.30 -30.28
CA ALA A 25 -35.76 24.16 -31.05
C ALA A 25 -35.18 22.74 -31.07
N ALA A 26 -34.66 22.35 -32.24
CA ALA A 26 -33.60 21.36 -32.40
C ALA A 26 -32.52 22.02 -33.27
N VAL A 27 -31.29 22.11 -32.76
CA VAL A 27 -30.11 22.46 -33.58
C VAL A 27 -29.08 21.35 -33.39
N VAL A 28 -29.02 20.52 -34.41
CA VAL A 28 -27.92 19.61 -34.73
C VAL A 28 -26.82 20.45 -35.37
N THR A 29 -25.58 20.35 -34.89
CA THR A 29 -24.43 20.94 -35.59
C THR A 29 -23.69 19.84 -36.34
N VAL A 30 -23.74 19.91 -37.66
CA VAL A 30 -22.87 19.18 -38.60
C VAL A 30 -21.65 20.06 -38.84
N ILE A 31 -20.45 19.55 -38.64
CA ILE A 31 -19.21 20.20 -39.11
C ILE A 31 -18.71 19.44 -40.33
N GLN A 32 -18.76 20.10 -41.48
CA GLN A 32 -18.15 19.68 -42.73
C GLN A 32 -16.64 19.89 -42.71
N PHE A 33 -15.91 18.89 -43.19
CA PHE A 33 -14.50 18.96 -43.56
C PHE A 33 -14.31 19.79 -44.84
N ILE A 34 -13.45 20.81 -44.79
CA ILE A 34 -12.79 21.39 -45.96
C ILE A 34 -11.32 21.64 -45.58
N GLY A 35 -10.38 20.97 -46.26
CA GLY A 35 -8.94 21.23 -46.12
C GLY A 35 -8.43 22.23 -47.17
N PRO A 36 -7.20 22.73 -47.00
CA PRO A 36 -6.32 22.89 -48.15
C PRO A 36 -4.87 22.45 -47.91
N GLN A 37 -4.25 21.96 -48.99
CA GLN A 37 -2.86 21.50 -49.12
C GLN A 37 -1.85 22.64 -49.36
N GLN A 38 -0.62 22.46 -48.86
CA GLN A 38 0.72 22.94 -49.32
C GLN A 38 0.99 24.48 -49.32
N LEU A 39 1.93 25.12 -48.59
CA LEU A 39 3.42 25.05 -48.33
C LEU A 39 3.93 26.55 -48.41
N PRO A 40 5.15 27.03 -48.00
CA PRO A 40 6.34 26.42 -47.37
C PRO A 40 6.98 27.20 -46.17
N GLN A 41 8.13 26.70 -45.69
CA GLN A 41 9.05 27.19 -44.63
C GLN A 41 9.35 28.71 -44.59
N LEU A 42 9.52 29.30 -43.38
CA LEU A 42 10.74 30.03 -42.93
C LEU A 42 10.61 30.68 -41.52
N LEU A 43 11.69 30.52 -40.73
CA LEU A 43 12.34 31.45 -39.78
C LEU A 43 11.67 31.95 -38.48
N ILE A 44 12.26 31.46 -37.37
CA ILE A 44 12.74 32.16 -36.15
C ILE A 44 12.45 33.67 -36.06
N ASP A 45 11.74 34.12 -35.01
CA ASP A 45 12.24 35.13 -34.06
C ASP A 45 11.42 35.16 -32.76
N GLN A 46 12.12 35.41 -31.65
CA GLN A 46 11.60 35.62 -30.32
C GLN A 46 10.75 36.91 -30.26
N ARG A 47 9.67 36.89 -29.47
CA ARG A 47 9.40 37.88 -28.41
C ARG A 47 8.03 37.68 -27.74
N TYR A 48 8.09 37.80 -26.42
CA TYR A 48 7.00 37.89 -25.45
C TYR A 48 5.85 38.80 -25.90
N ILE A 49 4.61 38.40 -25.62
CA ILE A 49 3.45 39.32 -25.58
C ILE A 49 2.90 39.34 -24.15
N HIS A 50 3.20 40.45 -23.47
CA HIS A 50 2.41 40.98 -22.37
C HIS A 50 1.06 41.46 -22.91
N ILE A 51 -0.06 41.06 -22.29
CA ILE A 51 -1.33 41.74 -22.48
C ILE A 51 -1.72 42.41 -21.16
N ASN A 52 -1.56 43.74 -21.15
CA ASN A 52 -2.12 44.63 -20.15
C ASN A 52 -3.55 44.98 -20.58
N ALA A 53 -4.52 44.70 -19.70
CA ALA A 53 -5.92 44.98 -19.95
C ALA A 53 -6.21 46.46 -19.73
N HIS A 54 -6.73 47.16 -20.75
CA HIS A 54 -7.57 48.33 -20.55
C HIS A 54 -8.61 48.43 -21.66
N ALA A 55 -9.87 48.50 -21.20
CA ALA A 55 -11.04 49.10 -21.84
C ALA A 55 -11.39 48.69 -23.28
N MET A 56 -12.38 47.81 -23.43
CA MET A 56 -13.68 48.13 -24.07
C MET A 56 -14.63 46.93 -23.96
N GLY A 57 -15.89 47.24 -23.66
CA GLY A 57 -16.87 46.35 -23.04
C GLY A 57 -17.28 45.09 -23.81
N TRP A 58 -17.47 44.01 -23.05
CA TRP A 58 -18.37 42.92 -23.41
C TRP A 58 -19.35 42.67 -22.26
N ARG A 59 -20.64 42.71 -22.60
CA ARG A 59 -21.77 42.30 -21.77
C ARG A 59 -21.71 40.78 -21.54
N ILE A 60 -21.73 40.33 -20.29
CA ILE A 60 -22.04 38.94 -19.94
C ILE A 60 -23.56 38.85 -19.78
N THR A 61 -24.22 38.08 -20.65
CA THR A 61 -25.62 37.71 -20.49
C THR A 61 -25.69 36.43 -19.67
N TYR A 62 -26.23 36.51 -18.45
CA TYR A 62 -26.58 35.32 -17.65
C TYR A 62 -27.88 34.73 -18.18
N LEU A 63 -27.88 33.43 -18.49
CA LEU A 63 -29.08 32.67 -18.83
C LEU A 63 -29.65 32.09 -17.53
N TYR A 64 -30.72 32.72 -17.05
CA TYR A 64 -31.48 32.28 -15.87
C TYR A 64 -32.57 31.31 -16.34
N VAL A 65 -32.52 30.05 -15.87
CA VAL A 65 -33.64 29.11 -16.02
C VAL A 65 -34.54 29.25 -14.79
N LYS A 66 -35.79 29.66 -15.02
CA LYS A 66 -36.81 29.93 -14.01
C LYS A 66 -37.64 28.66 -13.76
N GLY A 67 -37.73 28.22 -12.50
CA GLY A 67 -38.70 27.23 -12.07
C GLY A 67 -38.63 26.90 -10.56
N ALA A 68 -39.71 27.23 -9.85
CA ALA A 68 -40.11 26.83 -8.48
C ALA A 68 -39.52 27.59 -7.27
N ASP A 69 -40.21 28.68 -6.91
CA ASP A 69 -40.67 29.11 -5.58
C ASP A 69 -39.95 28.61 -4.31
N ARG A 70 -39.22 29.53 -3.65
CA ARG A 70 -39.45 29.95 -2.24
C ARG A 70 -38.50 31.10 -1.86
N VAL A 71 -39.09 32.16 -1.31
CA VAL A 71 -38.42 33.35 -0.74
C VAL A 71 -38.10 33.09 0.74
N VAL A 72 -37.17 33.89 1.28
CA VAL A 72 -36.73 34.09 2.69
C VAL A 72 -35.54 33.19 3.08
N ASN A 73 -34.36 33.65 3.50
CA ASN A 73 -33.93 34.92 4.09
C ASN A 73 -32.48 35.26 3.71
N GLN A 74 -32.17 36.55 3.55
CA GLN A 74 -30.83 37.06 3.28
C GLN A 74 -29.94 37.06 4.55
N GLN A 75 -28.71 36.55 4.45
CA GLN A 75 -27.61 37.05 5.27
C GLN A 75 -26.39 37.34 4.39
N LYS A 76 -25.93 38.59 4.51
CA LYS A 76 -24.73 39.16 3.89
C LYS A 76 -23.47 38.49 4.45
N MET A 77 -22.54 38.10 3.60
CA MET A 77 -21.12 38.03 3.96
C MET A 77 -20.29 38.82 2.94
N THR A 78 -19.62 39.84 3.46
CA THR A 78 -18.61 40.68 2.84
C THR A 78 -17.27 39.94 2.77
N PHE A 79 -16.63 39.96 1.60
CA PHE A 79 -15.22 39.59 1.41
C PHE A 79 -14.32 40.84 1.50
N PRO A 80 -13.14 40.75 2.13
CA PRO A 80 -12.05 41.66 1.82
C PRO A 80 -10.85 40.94 1.19
N GLN A 81 -10.50 41.45 0.02
CA GLN A 81 -9.17 41.92 -0.41
C GLN A 81 -8.01 40.94 -0.66
N ALA A 82 -7.41 41.21 -1.82
CA ALA A 82 -6.21 40.64 -2.40
C ALA A 82 -4.94 40.93 -1.58
N VAL A 83 -3.96 40.02 -1.64
CA VAL A 83 -2.58 40.28 -1.22
C VAL A 83 -1.61 39.84 -2.31
N SER A 84 -0.68 40.75 -2.59
CA SER A 84 0.40 40.70 -3.57
C SER A 84 1.47 39.67 -3.21
N LEU A 85 2.03 39.01 -4.22
CA LEU A 85 3.22 38.14 -4.10
C LEU A 85 4.49 38.99 -4.01
N SER A 86 5.35 38.69 -3.04
CA SER A 86 6.75 39.15 -3.01
C SER A 86 7.64 38.02 -2.50
N LEU A 87 8.68 37.73 -3.28
CA LEU A 87 9.76 36.79 -2.98
C LEU A 87 10.69 37.37 -1.89
N TYR A 88 11.17 36.56 -0.94
CA TYR A 88 12.56 36.52 -0.41
C TYR A 88 12.76 35.24 0.47
N PRO A 89 14.00 34.76 0.70
CA PRO A 89 14.33 33.38 1.09
C PRO A 89 14.67 33.17 2.59
N ILE A 90 14.63 31.89 2.99
CA ILE A 90 15.30 31.17 4.10
C ILE A 90 15.16 31.74 5.53
N GLY A 91 14.66 30.91 6.45
CA GLY A 91 14.94 31.02 7.90
C GLY A 91 14.07 30.12 8.77
N LEU A 92 14.67 29.08 9.37
CA LEU A 92 14.10 28.32 10.49
C LEU A 92 13.70 29.27 11.63
N LEU A 93 12.49 29.12 12.17
CA LEU A 93 12.24 29.10 13.61
C LEU A 93 10.78 28.73 13.91
N SER A 94 10.65 27.73 14.79
CA SER A 94 9.43 27.32 15.48
C SER A 94 8.99 28.37 16.52
N LEU A 95 7.69 28.63 16.62
CA LEU A 95 7.03 28.82 17.92
C LEU A 95 5.50 28.71 17.81
N ARG A 96 4.93 27.88 18.69
CA ARG A 96 3.51 27.69 18.95
C ARG A 96 2.89 28.97 19.54
N HIS A 97 1.64 29.27 19.19
CA HIS A 97 0.59 29.62 20.16
C HIS A 97 -0.80 29.17 19.68
N VAL A 98 -1.60 28.80 20.66
CA VAL A 98 -2.84 28.00 20.68
C VAL A 98 -4.07 28.92 20.69
N LEU A 99 -5.19 28.53 20.07
CA LEU A 99 -6.55 28.77 20.57
C LEU A 99 -7.55 27.72 20.03
N GLU A 100 -7.90 26.74 20.88
CA GLU A 100 -9.19 26.03 20.89
C GLU A 100 -10.08 26.64 22.00
N PRO A 101 -11.42 26.64 21.87
CA PRO A 101 -12.31 26.99 22.97
C PRO A 101 -12.88 25.77 23.73
N GLN A 102 -12.46 25.70 25.00
CA GLN A 102 -13.23 25.54 26.25
C GLN A 102 -14.22 24.38 26.50
N ALA A 103 -13.98 23.71 27.64
CA ALA A 103 -14.98 23.35 28.65
C ALA A 103 -14.45 23.70 30.07
N PRO A 104 -15.30 24.01 31.07
CA PRO A 104 -14.93 24.83 32.24
C PRO A 104 -14.72 24.03 33.54
N GLY A 105 -14.02 24.64 34.51
CA GLY A 105 -14.20 24.30 35.93
C GLY A 105 -13.07 24.70 36.89
N LEU A 106 -13.39 25.69 37.74
CA LEU A 106 -12.83 25.97 39.08
C LEU A 106 -11.53 26.79 39.19
N ASP A 107 -11.70 28.10 39.20
CA ASP A 107 -10.91 29.03 40.02
C ASP A 107 -11.43 29.00 41.46
N ASP A 108 -10.55 28.93 42.46
CA ASP A 108 -10.30 30.02 43.42
C ASP A 108 -9.24 29.59 44.46
N VAL A 109 -8.55 30.58 45.04
CA VAL A 109 -7.73 30.59 46.27
C VAL A 109 -6.35 31.26 46.07
N PHE A 110 -6.41 32.58 46.32
CA PHE A 110 -5.43 33.43 47.02
C PHE A 110 -4.20 33.98 46.28
N GLN A 111 -4.37 35.24 45.87
CA GLN A 111 -3.33 36.26 46.00
C GLN A 111 -3.02 36.61 47.47
N ARG A 112 -1.73 36.74 47.81
CA ARG A 112 -1.09 37.97 48.36
C ARG A 112 0.41 37.74 48.64
N GLY A 113 1.22 38.38 47.81
CA GLY A 113 2.55 38.97 48.06
C GLY A 113 3.59 38.26 48.96
N LYS A 114 4.70 37.83 48.35
CA LYS A 114 6.08 38.35 48.60
C LYS A 114 7.09 37.63 47.68
N ALA A 115 8.02 38.39 47.15
CA ALA A 115 9.05 37.98 46.19
C ALA A 115 10.04 36.92 46.71
N ARG A 116 10.54 36.06 45.81
CA ARG A 116 11.97 35.72 45.61
C ARG A 116 12.20 34.77 44.41
N SER A 117 13.29 35.04 43.70
CA SER A 117 13.82 34.38 42.51
C SER A 117 14.26 32.93 42.73
N HIS A 118 13.89 32.00 41.83
CA HIS A 118 14.69 30.88 41.28
C HIS A 118 13.81 30.03 40.36
N ASP A 119 14.15 29.93 39.07
CA ASP A 119 13.40 29.16 38.06
C ASP A 119 14.27 28.01 37.51
N PRO A 120 13.79 26.74 37.38
CA PRO A 120 14.63 25.56 37.10
C PRO A 120 14.91 25.30 35.60
N VAL A 121 14.45 26.16 34.70
CA VAL A 121 14.44 25.90 33.25
C VAL A 121 15.85 25.95 32.62
N PHE A 122 16.79 26.68 33.22
CA PHE A 122 18.15 26.82 32.68
C PHE A 122 19.06 25.59 32.90
N GLY A 123 18.81 24.78 33.93
CA GLY A 123 19.63 23.60 34.23
C GLY A 123 19.42 22.43 33.24
N PHE A 124 18.23 22.35 32.63
CA PHE A 124 17.87 21.26 31.73
C PHE A 124 18.49 21.42 30.33
N ALA A 125 18.55 22.66 29.81
CA ALA A 125 19.14 22.94 28.50
C ALA A 125 20.66 22.70 28.45
N ALA A 126 21.38 23.04 29.52
CA ALA A 126 22.82 22.80 29.62
C ALA A 126 23.15 21.29 29.73
N PHE A 127 22.27 20.50 30.33
CA PHE A 127 22.43 19.05 30.47
C PHE A 127 22.20 18.32 29.13
N VAL A 128 21.20 18.74 28.34
CA VAL A 128 20.92 18.16 27.01
C VAL A 128 22.07 18.42 26.02
N ALA A 129 22.69 19.60 26.07
CA ALA A 129 23.85 19.93 25.23
C ALA A 129 25.09 19.09 25.56
N ALA A 130 25.33 18.78 26.85
CA ALA A 130 26.45 17.95 27.28
C ALA A 130 26.27 16.47 26.88
N VAL A 131 25.05 15.95 26.92
CA VAL A 131 24.73 14.58 26.47
C VAL A 131 24.87 14.46 24.94
N GLY A 132 24.46 15.48 24.18
CA GLY A 132 24.65 15.53 22.73
C GLY A 132 26.12 15.49 22.29
N ALA A 133 27.01 16.14 23.03
CA ALA A 133 28.45 16.13 22.74
C ALA A 133 29.11 14.76 22.99
N VAL A 134 28.67 14.03 24.01
CA VAL A 134 29.20 12.69 24.34
C VAL A 134 28.76 11.64 23.30
N VAL A 135 27.53 11.75 22.78
CA VAL A 135 27.03 10.86 21.72
C VAL A 135 27.75 11.10 20.40
N TYR A 136 28.08 12.37 20.08
CA TYR A 136 28.81 12.73 18.86
C TYR A 136 30.26 12.22 18.86
N VAL A 137 30.94 12.27 20.01
CA VAL A 137 32.31 11.73 20.18
C VAL A 137 32.33 10.20 20.10
N HIS A 138 31.27 9.52 20.56
CA HIS A 138 31.16 8.06 20.41
C HIS A 138 30.95 7.62 18.96
N HIS A 139 30.23 8.40 18.15
CA HIS A 139 30.06 8.09 16.73
C HIS A 139 31.32 8.30 15.90
N LEU A 140 32.16 9.28 16.24
CA LEU A 140 33.46 9.48 15.57
C LEU A 140 34.49 8.40 15.93
N ALA A 141 34.44 7.85 17.15
CA ALA A 141 35.33 6.76 17.57
C ALA A 141 34.96 5.40 16.95
N ALA A 142 33.69 5.19 16.56
CA ALA A 142 33.23 3.97 15.90
C ALA A 142 33.51 3.95 14.38
N ALA A 143 33.79 5.10 13.77
CA ALA A 143 33.96 5.23 12.32
C ALA A 143 35.39 4.98 11.80
N GLY A 144 36.36 4.67 12.67
CA GLY A 144 37.74 4.44 12.24
C GLY A 144 38.45 3.40 13.08
N ILE A 145 38.31 2.11 12.73
CA ILE A 145 39.34 1.06 12.85
C ILE A 145 38.88 -0.13 11.97
N GLY A 146 39.65 -0.41 10.92
CA GLY A 146 39.56 -1.63 10.12
C GLY A 146 40.31 -2.80 10.77
N ALA A 147 39.93 -4.01 10.37
CA ALA A 147 40.25 -5.32 10.94
C ALA A 147 41.72 -5.64 11.29
N GLY A 148 41.91 -6.38 12.39
CA GLY A 148 43.15 -7.10 12.71
C GLY A 148 43.08 -7.83 14.07
N ARG A 149 43.28 -9.16 14.05
CA ARG A 149 43.17 -10.10 15.18
C ARG A 149 43.98 -9.70 16.43
N CYS A 150 43.39 -9.80 17.63
CA CYS A 150 44.00 -10.35 18.85
C CYS A 150 42.98 -10.46 19.98
N GLY A 151 43.10 -11.53 20.78
CA GLY A 151 42.11 -11.98 21.76
C GLY A 151 42.05 -11.22 23.09
N ALA A 152 41.03 -11.59 23.86
CA ALA A 152 40.81 -11.42 25.30
C ALA A 152 41.51 -10.24 26.00
N VAL A 153 40.78 -9.13 26.20
CA VAL A 153 41.10 -8.16 27.25
C VAL A 153 39.84 -7.88 28.06
N GLY A 154 39.86 -8.33 29.32
CA GLY A 154 38.80 -8.09 30.29
C GLY A 154 38.74 -6.64 30.78
N TRP A 155 37.68 -6.36 31.54
CA TRP A 155 37.21 -5.10 32.14
C TRP A 155 38.23 -4.20 32.89
N ARG A 156 39.53 -4.52 32.90
CA ARG A 156 40.58 -3.70 33.53
C ARG A 156 41.31 -2.75 32.55
N GLY A 157 41.13 -2.89 31.23
CA GLY A 157 41.77 -2.01 30.23
C GLY A 157 41.12 -0.62 30.05
N ILE A 158 39.81 -0.52 30.27
CA ILE A 158 39.04 0.71 30.02
C ILE A 158 39.26 1.78 31.12
N HIS A 159 39.66 1.35 32.31
CA HIS A 159 39.90 2.25 33.44
C HIS A 159 41.22 3.05 33.35
N ARG A 160 42.17 2.63 32.51
CA ARG A 160 43.48 3.29 32.36
C ARG A 160 43.46 4.44 31.34
N VAL A 161 42.65 4.31 30.29
CA VAL A 161 42.50 5.33 29.23
C VAL A 161 41.74 6.57 29.73
N LEU A 162 40.80 6.40 30.66
CA LEU A 162 40.03 7.51 31.24
C LEU A 162 40.79 8.30 32.32
N HIS A 163 41.90 7.77 32.85
CA HIS A 163 42.68 8.43 33.91
C HIS A 163 43.83 9.29 33.36
N GLU A 164 44.29 9.04 32.12
CA GLU A 164 45.35 9.84 31.47
C GLU A 164 44.80 11.05 30.69
N ALA A 165 43.52 11.06 30.31
CA ALA A 165 42.91 12.19 29.58
C ALA A 165 42.51 13.39 30.47
N LEU A 166 42.48 13.23 31.81
CA LEU A 166 42.08 14.28 32.76
C LEU A 166 43.26 15.00 33.44
N ILE A 167 44.51 14.66 33.08
CA ILE A 167 45.73 15.28 33.61
C ILE A 167 46.48 15.99 32.47
N TYR A 168 45.80 16.84 31.69
CA TYR A 168 46.46 17.71 30.71
C TYR A 168 45.74 19.04 30.47
N VAL A 169 45.14 19.66 31.50
CA VAL A 169 44.86 21.11 31.52
C VAL A 169 45.00 21.63 32.95
N LYS A 170 46.23 21.64 33.47
CA LYS A 170 46.62 22.54 34.56
C LYS A 170 48.14 22.68 34.55
N PHE A 171 48.59 23.92 34.36
CA PHE A 171 49.97 24.41 34.37
C PHE A 171 50.86 24.12 33.14
N SER A 172 50.99 25.12 32.27
CA SER A 172 52.30 25.46 31.67
C SER A 172 52.39 26.97 31.37
N ARG A 173 53.16 27.69 32.21
CA ARG A 173 53.85 28.94 31.86
C ARG A 173 55.24 28.86 32.48
N GLY A 174 56.28 28.82 31.63
CA GLY A 174 57.69 29.01 32.02
C GLY A 174 58.68 27.96 31.49
N MET A 175 59.04 28.05 30.19
CA MET A 175 60.37 27.95 29.51
C MET A 175 61.60 27.22 30.15
N PRO A 176 62.70 26.90 29.38
CA PRO A 176 62.84 26.57 27.94
C PRO A 176 63.91 25.46 27.59
N CYS A 177 64.12 25.26 26.27
CA CYS A 177 65.29 24.69 25.54
C CYS A 177 65.22 23.18 25.19
N LEU A 178 65.45 22.66 23.96
CA LEU A 178 65.95 23.12 22.65
C LEU A 178 65.38 22.14 21.57
N CYS A 179 64.65 22.59 20.53
CA CYS A 179 64.99 22.71 19.08
C CYS A 179 65.33 21.39 18.32
N PRO A 180 65.10 21.24 16.98
CA PRO A 180 64.42 22.08 15.96
C PRO A 180 63.29 21.33 15.19
N LEU A 181 62.28 21.93 14.55
CA LEU A 181 62.33 22.64 13.25
C LEU A 181 60.97 23.34 13.01
N THR A 182 60.97 24.62 12.65
CA THR A 182 59.78 25.42 12.28
C THR A 182 60.15 26.47 11.22
N GLN A 183 59.11 26.96 10.54
CA GLN A 183 58.95 28.18 9.70
C GLN A 183 58.62 27.83 8.24
N GLU A 184 57.64 28.43 7.55
CA GLU A 184 56.81 29.63 7.73
C GLU A 184 55.71 29.59 6.62
N LEU A 185 54.45 30.03 6.79
CA LEU A 185 53.99 31.43 6.65
C LEU A 185 52.50 31.57 7.09
N ALA A 186 52.16 32.74 7.60
CA ALA A 186 50.91 33.12 8.27
C ALA A 186 50.08 34.20 7.53
N GLY A 187 48.86 34.48 8.01
CA GLY A 187 48.05 35.70 7.77
C GLY A 187 46.63 35.41 7.26
N PHE A 188 45.51 36.01 7.69
CA PHE A 188 45.25 37.31 8.33
C PHE A 188 43.85 37.34 9.02
N TYR A 189 43.80 37.94 10.22
CA TYR A 189 42.77 38.80 10.88
C TYR A 189 41.24 38.52 10.96
N ASN A 190 40.77 38.60 12.21
CA ASN A 190 39.41 38.83 12.76
C ASN A 190 39.24 40.36 13.06
N PRO A 191 38.05 41.00 13.24
CA PRO A 191 37.38 40.98 14.58
C PRO A 191 35.86 41.29 14.63
N LEU A 192 35.15 40.74 15.64
CA LEU A 192 34.29 41.42 16.64
C LEU A 192 33.08 40.57 17.11
N LEU A 193 33.18 40.07 18.35
CA LEU A 193 32.05 39.80 19.24
C LEU A 193 32.51 40.11 20.68
N PRO A 194 32.05 41.20 21.32
CA PRO A 194 32.11 41.36 22.77
C PRO A 194 30.70 41.26 23.38
N ASN A 195 30.57 40.41 24.40
CA ASN A 195 29.71 40.54 25.60
C ASN A 195 29.27 39.16 26.07
N ILE A 196 29.92 38.66 27.12
CA ILE A 196 29.34 38.04 28.34
C ILE A 196 30.55 37.61 29.18
N TYR A 197 31.09 38.57 29.92
CA TYR A 197 31.94 38.35 31.09
C TYR A 197 31.35 39.25 32.17
N LEU A 198 30.48 38.72 33.02
CA LEU A 198 30.23 39.25 34.37
C LEU A 198 29.45 38.20 35.18
N LEU A 199 29.85 38.00 36.44
CA LEU A 199 29.26 37.13 37.47
C LEU A 199 29.76 35.66 37.52
N ALA A 200 31.06 35.49 37.76
CA ALA A 200 31.59 34.27 38.39
C ALA A 200 32.42 34.64 39.64
N SER A 201 31.74 35.09 40.69
CA SER A 201 32.32 35.21 42.03
C SER A 201 31.25 35.20 43.12
N GLN A 202 30.52 34.09 43.26
CA GLN A 202 29.86 33.74 44.51
C GLN A 202 29.99 32.23 44.74
N THR A 203 30.73 31.88 45.78
CA THR A 203 30.85 30.54 46.34
C THR A 203 29.50 30.09 46.89
N LEU A 204 28.79 29.22 46.17
CA LEU A 204 27.70 28.43 46.74
C LEU A 204 28.28 27.10 47.24
N SER A 205 28.42 27.00 48.55
CA SER A 205 28.74 25.77 49.27
C SER A 205 27.59 24.77 49.06
N PHE A 206 27.74 23.85 48.10
CA PHE A 206 26.86 22.68 48.02
C PHE A 206 27.20 21.72 49.16
N PRO A 207 26.22 21.24 49.96
CA PRO A 207 26.49 20.23 50.96
C PRO A 207 26.98 18.97 50.25
N GLN A 208 28.03 18.34 50.80
CA GLN A 208 28.52 17.04 50.37
C GLN A 208 27.35 16.04 50.34
N MET A 209 26.72 15.86 49.18
CA MET A 209 26.00 14.63 48.92
C MET A 209 27.02 13.52 49.11
N LYS A 210 26.85 12.73 50.18
CA LYS A 210 27.68 11.57 50.47
C LYS A 210 27.84 10.80 49.16
N ILE A 211 29.06 10.54 48.73
CA ILE A 211 29.39 9.86 47.46
C ILE A 211 28.55 8.58 47.25
N ASN A 212 28.09 7.97 48.34
CA ASN A 212 27.17 6.84 48.35
C ASN A 212 25.75 7.15 47.81
N ALA A 213 25.22 8.35 47.99
CA ALA A 213 23.95 8.80 47.42
C ALA A 213 24.06 8.99 45.90
N LEU A 214 25.17 9.56 45.41
CA LEU A 214 25.43 9.70 43.97
C LEU A 214 25.63 8.32 43.30
N ARG A 215 26.36 7.41 43.94
CA ARG A 215 26.49 6.01 43.48
C ARG A 215 25.14 5.29 43.42
N ARG A 216 24.29 5.46 44.44
CA ARG A 216 22.94 4.88 44.44
C ARG A 216 22.07 5.47 43.33
N MET A 217 22.16 6.78 43.10
CA MET A 217 21.41 7.46 42.03
C MET A 217 21.85 7.00 40.65
N VAL A 218 23.16 6.88 40.39
CA VAL A 218 23.71 6.37 39.13
C VAL A 218 23.38 4.88 38.93
N CYS A 219 23.48 4.04 39.96
CA CYS A 219 23.04 2.65 39.86
C CYS A 219 21.53 2.54 39.61
N MET A 220 20.71 3.40 40.22
CA MET A 220 19.26 3.41 40.02
C MET A 220 18.90 3.91 38.61
N MET A 221 19.62 4.90 38.07
CA MET A 221 19.47 5.32 36.67
C MET A 221 19.95 4.26 35.68
N LEU A 222 21.05 3.55 35.98
CA LEU A 222 21.51 2.43 35.15
C LEU A 222 20.53 1.26 35.19
N LEU A 223 19.96 0.94 36.35
CA LEU A 223 18.88 -0.05 36.50
C LEU A 223 17.59 0.40 35.78
N LEU A 224 17.19 1.67 35.89
CA LEU A 224 16.02 2.21 35.19
C LEU A 224 16.23 2.26 33.67
N SER A 225 17.44 2.56 33.20
CA SER A 225 17.80 2.50 31.78
C SER A 225 17.89 1.06 31.26
N GLY A 226 18.34 0.12 32.09
CA GLY A 226 18.32 -1.31 31.77
C GLY A 226 16.91 -1.89 31.70
N VAL A 227 15.99 -1.41 32.56
CA VAL A 227 14.56 -1.78 32.52
C VAL A 227 13.83 -1.12 31.34
N ALA A 228 14.24 0.09 30.93
CA ALA A 228 13.72 0.74 29.73
C ALA A 228 14.20 0.05 28.43
N MET A 229 15.49 -0.34 28.36
CA MET A 229 16.05 -1.09 27.23
C MET A 229 15.50 -2.53 27.16
N ALA A 230 15.23 -3.17 28.30
CA ALA A 230 14.60 -4.50 28.33
C ALA A 230 13.13 -4.50 27.89
N ARG A 231 12.45 -3.33 27.92
CA ARG A 231 11.07 -3.19 27.41
C ARG A 231 10.98 -3.16 25.89
N GLU A 232 12.03 -2.72 25.19
CA GLU A 232 12.07 -2.74 23.72
C GLU A 232 12.49 -4.10 23.14
N ALA A 233 13.20 -4.92 23.91
CA ALA A 233 13.65 -6.26 23.47
C ALA A 233 12.55 -7.35 23.57
N GLY A 234 11.41 -7.03 24.17
CA GLY A 234 10.19 -7.83 24.07
C GLY A 234 9.43 -7.47 22.81
N ALA A 235 10.03 -7.63 21.63
CA ALA A 235 9.28 -7.59 20.38
C ALA A 235 8.12 -8.58 20.54
N GLN A 236 6.88 -8.06 20.62
CA GLN A 236 5.72 -8.90 20.85
C GLN A 236 5.55 -9.79 19.63
N GLU A 237 6.16 -10.98 19.66
CA GLU A 237 6.04 -11.96 18.59
C GLU A 237 4.56 -12.26 18.39
N LEU A 238 4.05 -11.96 17.19
CA LEU A 238 2.67 -12.24 16.83
C LEU A 238 2.34 -13.70 17.13
N LYS A 239 1.37 -13.92 18.02
CA LYS A 239 0.94 -15.27 18.37
C LYS A 239 0.18 -15.86 17.18
N ARG A 240 0.57 -17.07 16.78
CA ARG A 240 -0.13 -17.83 15.74
C ARG A 240 -1.58 -18.07 16.15
N ARG A 241 -2.53 -17.70 15.29
CA ARG A 241 -3.95 -17.96 15.52
C ARG A 241 -4.27 -19.45 15.38
N ALA A 242 -5.38 -19.83 16.00
CA ALA A 242 -5.95 -21.15 15.84
C ALA A 242 -6.46 -21.30 14.40
N ASP A 243 -6.20 -22.46 13.79
CA ASP A 243 -6.66 -22.74 12.42
C ASP A 243 -6.99 -24.21 12.26
N LEU A 244 -8.10 -24.49 11.59
CA LEU A 244 -8.50 -25.86 11.25
C LEU A 244 -7.56 -26.46 10.21
N GLY A 245 -6.99 -25.65 9.31
CA GLY A 245 -6.17 -26.13 8.19
C GLY A 245 -6.94 -27.02 7.22
N LEU A 246 -8.23 -26.73 7.03
CA LEU A 246 -9.14 -27.55 6.24
C LEU A 246 -9.59 -26.81 4.98
N ARG A 247 -9.45 -27.46 3.83
CA ARG A 247 -10.00 -26.98 2.55
C ARG A 247 -11.30 -27.69 2.27
N VAL A 248 -12.32 -26.92 1.88
CA VAL A 248 -13.66 -27.44 1.63
C VAL A 248 -14.27 -26.87 0.36
N SER A 249 -15.22 -27.60 -0.20
CA SER A 249 -16.18 -27.10 -1.18
C SER A 249 -17.61 -27.31 -0.67
N SER A 250 -18.59 -26.65 -1.31
CA SER A 250 -19.99 -27.01 -1.14
C SER A 250 -20.19 -28.50 -1.45
N LEU A 251 -21.14 -29.13 -0.75
CA LEU A 251 -21.49 -30.53 -1.00
C LEU A 251 -22.18 -30.66 -2.38
N PRO A 252 -21.63 -31.45 -3.32
CA PRO A 252 -22.28 -31.69 -4.61
C PRO A 252 -23.64 -32.38 -4.46
N ASP A 253 -24.62 -31.99 -5.27
CA ASP A 253 -25.99 -32.55 -5.26
C ASP A 253 -26.02 -34.08 -5.40
N SER A 254 -25.09 -34.66 -6.17
CA SER A 254 -24.95 -36.11 -6.33
C SER A 254 -24.65 -36.79 -5.00
N LEU A 255 -23.63 -36.32 -4.28
CA LEU A 255 -23.23 -36.84 -2.97
C LEU A 255 -24.28 -36.55 -1.89
N ALA A 256 -24.93 -35.38 -1.95
CA ALA A 256 -26.05 -35.04 -1.07
C ALA A 256 -27.20 -36.03 -1.22
N ARG A 257 -27.62 -36.34 -2.46
CA ARG A 257 -28.69 -37.31 -2.76
C ARG A 257 -28.29 -38.73 -2.38
N GLU A 258 -27.09 -39.16 -2.76
CA GLU A 258 -26.56 -40.50 -2.47
C GLU A 258 -26.60 -40.80 -0.97
N HIS A 259 -26.13 -39.86 -0.15
CA HIS A 259 -26.06 -40.02 1.30
C HIS A 259 -27.28 -39.49 2.05
N ARG A 260 -28.33 -39.04 1.34
CA ARG A 260 -29.56 -38.46 1.89
C ARG A 260 -29.28 -37.33 2.89
N LEU A 261 -28.29 -36.50 2.57
CA LEU A 261 -27.89 -35.34 3.37
C LEU A 261 -28.60 -34.09 2.87
N ARG A 262 -29.06 -33.26 3.82
CA ARG A 262 -29.61 -31.92 3.51
C ARG A 262 -28.54 -30.84 3.46
N SER A 263 -27.41 -31.08 4.13
CA SER A 263 -26.30 -30.16 4.24
C SER A 263 -25.00 -30.88 4.61
N GLY A 264 -23.89 -30.18 4.37
CA GLY A 264 -22.55 -30.60 4.71
C GLY A 264 -21.54 -29.88 3.82
N LEU A 265 -20.25 -30.00 4.15
CA LEU A 265 -19.16 -29.49 3.32
C LEU A 265 -18.24 -30.64 2.94
N LEU A 266 -17.87 -30.70 1.66
CA LEU A 266 -16.95 -31.71 1.16
C LEU A 266 -15.51 -31.27 1.49
N ALA A 267 -14.78 -32.06 2.25
CA ALA A 267 -13.37 -31.85 2.48
C ALA A 267 -12.58 -32.13 1.20
N THR A 268 -11.94 -31.10 0.65
CA THR A 268 -11.12 -31.20 -0.56
C THR A 268 -9.64 -31.38 -0.24
N GLY A 269 -9.22 -31.14 1.01
CA GLY A 269 -7.88 -31.45 1.49
C GLY A 269 -7.61 -30.89 2.88
N THR A 270 -6.50 -31.30 3.49
CA THR A 270 -6.00 -30.79 4.77
C THR A 270 -4.59 -30.23 4.60
N LEU A 271 -4.26 -29.21 5.40
CA LEU A 271 -2.90 -28.71 5.53
C LEU A 271 -2.12 -29.69 6.44
N PRO A 272 -0.94 -30.19 6.04
CA PRO A 272 -0.14 -31.08 6.89
C PRO A 272 0.16 -30.47 8.26
N ALA A 273 0.13 -31.29 9.30
CA ALA A 273 0.34 -30.91 10.70
C ALA A 273 -0.66 -29.86 11.26
N SER A 274 -1.77 -29.61 10.55
CA SER A 274 -2.85 -28.76 11.05
C SER A 274 -3.79 -29.49 12.00
N THR A 275 -4.72 -28.75 12.61
CA THR A 275 -5.78 -29.31 13.45
C THR A 275 -6.58 -30.41 12.73
N ALA A 276 -6.99 -30.19 11.47
CA ALA A 276 -7.77 -31.17 10.72
C ALA A 276 -6.96 -32.43 10.38
N ASP A 277 -5.67 -32.27 10.08
CA ASP A 277 -4.75 -33.39 9.86
C ASP A 277 -4.54 -34.21 11.14
N ALA A 278 -4.31 -33.53 12.27
CA ALA A 278 -4.18 -34.16 13.59
C ALA A 278 -5.46 -34.89 14.04
N LEU A 279 -6.64 -34.37 13.69
CA LEU A 279 -7.93 -35.06 13.89
C LEU A 279 -8.11 -36.27 12.95
N GLY A 280 -7.30 -36.38 11.89
CA GLY A 280 -7.40 -37.42 10.89
C GLY A 280 -8.55 -37.23 9.91
N ILE A 281 -8.97 -35.98 9.65
CA ILE A 281 -9.89 -35.61 8.56
C ILE A 281 -9.17 -35.84 7.23
N ARG A 282 -9.89 -36.32 6.23
CA ARG A 282 -9.32 -36.71 4.93
C ARG A 282 -10.11 -36.10 3.78
N GLN A 283 -9.44 -35.93 2.64
CA GLN A 283 -10.13 -35.61 1.39
C GLN A 283 -11.25 -36.61 1.11
N GLY A 284 -12.41 -36.11 0.71
CA GLY A 284 -13.62 -36.91 0.45
C GLY A 284 -14.54 -37.07 1.67
N ASP A 285 -14.13 -36.65 2.87
CA ASP A 285 -15.04 -36.59 4.01
C ASP A 285 -16.12 -35.52 3.80
N ILE A 286 -17.34 -35.78 4.27
CA ILE A 286 -18.40 -34.77 4.31
C ILE A 286 -18.58 -34.30 5.75
N LEU A 287 -18.17 -33.08 6.03
CA LEU A 287 -18.30 -32.43 7.33
C LEU A 287 -19.76 -32.04 7.55
N LEU A 288 -20.35 -32.50 8.64
CA LEU A 288 -21.77 -32.26 8.97
C LEU A 288 -21.93 -31.16 10.01
N SER A 289 -21.07 -31.17 11.04
CA SER A 289 -21.08 -30.16 12.10
C SER A 289 -19.74 -30.08 12.81
N ILE A 290 -19.41 -28.88 13.31
CA ILE A 290 -18.28 -28.67 14.22
C ILE A 290 -18.81 -27.95 15.46
N ASN A 291 -18.49 -28.45 16.66
CA ASN A 291 -18.95 -27.88 17.94
C ASN A 291 -20.48 -27.66 17.98
N LYS A 292 -21.24 -28.63 17.46
CA LYS A 292 -22.71 -28.58 17.30
C LYS A 292 -23.24 -27.53 16.30
N LYS A 293 -22.41 -26.65 15.73
CA LYS A 293 -22.79 -25.78 14.58
C LYS A 293 -22.87 -26.65 13.33
N GLN A 294 -24.06 -26.73 12.74
CA GLN A 294 -24.27 -27.41 11.46
C GLN A 294 -23.57 -26.62 10.35
N LEU A 295 -22.94 -27.33 9.41
CA LEU A 295 -22.26 -26.71 8.28
C LEU A 295 -23.08 -26.92 7.00
N THR A 296 -23.41 -25.81 6.35
CA THR A 296 -24.23 -25.71 5.15
C THR A 296 -23.51 -24.98 4.02
N ALA A 297 -22.64 -24.02 4.36
CA ALA A 297 -21.89 -23.23 3.39
C ALA A 297 -20.43 -23.02 3.82
N PRO A 298 -19.47 -22.94 2.87
CA PRO A 298 -18.06 -22.71 3.20
C PRO A 298 -17.78 -21.48 4.07
N VAL A 299 -18.60 -20.42 3.93
CA VAL A 299 -18.48 -19.18 4.75
C VAL A 299 -18.62 -19.46 6.25
N GLU A 300 -19.48 -20.39 6.64
CA GLU A 300 -19.72 -20.72 8.05
C GLU A 300 -18.51 -21.39 8.69
N LEU A 301 -17.73 -22.15 7.90
CA LEU A 301 -16.47 -22.74 8.35
C LEU A 301 -15.40 -21.65 8.52
N TYR A 302 -15.35 -20.68 7.60
CA TYR A 302 -14.44 -19.54 7.71
C TYR A 302 -14.71 -18.72 8.97
N GLU A 303 -15.97 -18.33 9.21
CA GLU A 303 -16.39 -17.63 10.43
C GLU A 303 -16.02 -18.40 11.70
N LEU A 304 -16.31 -19.71 11.68
CA LEU A 304 -16.01 -20.58 12.81
C LEU A 304 -14.52 -20.59 13.10
N ASN A 305 -13.70 -20.72 12.06
CA ASN A 305 -12.24 -20.69 12.16
C ASN A 305 -11.73 -19.37 12.77
N GLN A 306 -12.29 -18.23 12.36
CA GLN A 306 -11.93 -16.90 12.92
C GLN A 306 -12.30 -16.76 14.41
N SER A 307 -13.37 -17.42 14.85
CA SER A 307 -13.84 -17.34 16.24
C SER A 307 -13.13 -18.30 17.22
N MET A 308 -12.40 -19.28 16.69
CA MET A 308 -11.81 -20.35 17.49
C MET A 308 -10.55 -19.92 18.24
N GLN A 309 -10.39 -20.44 19.45
CA GLN A 309 -9.22 -20.17 20.30
C GLN A 309 -8.27 -21.37 20.32
N LEU A 310 -6.98 -21.09 20.51
CA LEU A 310 -5.98 -22.15 20.69
C LEU A 310 -6.33 -23.03 21.89
N GLY A 311 -6.19 -24.34 21.74
CA GLY A 311 -6.48 -25.32 22.79
C GLY A 311 -7.97 -25.58 23.06
N GLN A 312 -8.87 -24.85 22.39
CA GLN A 312 -10.32 -25.07 22.47
C GLN A 312 -10.66 -26.49 22.02
N ASP A 313 -11.57 -27.13 22.76
CA ASP A 313 -12.06 -28.46 22.41
C ASP A 313 -12.89 -28.43 21.12
N LEU A 314 -12.68 -29.44 20.29
CA LEU A 314 -13.40 -29.66 19.04
C LEU A 314 -14.20 -30.95 19.09
N ASP A 315 -15.44 -30.86 18.62
CA ASP A 315 -16.31 -31.99 18.28
C ASP A 315 -16.70 -31.90 16.81
N VAL A 316 -16.08 -32.73 15.96
CA VAL A 316 -16.37 -32.77 14.53
C VAL A 316 -17.20 -34.00 14.22
N ARG A 317 -18.36 -33.81 13.59
CA ARG A 317 -19.16 -34.90 13.03
C ARG A 317 -19.04 -34.87 11.52
N LEU A 318 -18.67 -36.00 10.95
CA LEU A 318 -18.49 -36.15 9.50
C LEU A 318 -19.07 -37.47 9.01
N LEU A 319 -19.23 -37.57 7.69
CA LEU A 319 -19.51 -38.80 6.97
C LEU A 319 -18.27 -39.22 6.20
N ARG A 320 -17.84 -40.48 6.36
CA ARG A 320 -16.75 -41.08 5.59
C ARG A 320 -17.22 -42.41 5.03
N LYS A 321 -17.22 -42.55 3.70
CA LYS A 321 -17.68 -43.77 3.01
C LYS A 321 -19.06 -44.24 3.53
N GLY A 322 -20.01 -43.32 3.66
CA GLY A 322 -21.37 -43.59 4.14
C GLY A 322 -21.53 -43.80 5.65
N LYS A 323 -20.45 -43.83 6.45
CA LYS A 323 -20.51 -44.01 7.90
C LYS A 323 -20.33 -42.68 8.64
N LYS A 324 -21.19 -42.41 9.62
CA LYS A 324 -21.06 -41.24 10.51
C LYS A 324 -19.91 -41.49 11.49
N ILE A 325 -18.97 -40.55 11.54
CA ILE A 325 -17.81 -40.55 12.43
C ILE A 325 -17.87 -39.30 13.29
N ARG A 326 -17.48 -39.45 14.55
CA ARG A 326 -17.28 -38.35 15.50
C ARG A 326 -15.79 -38.29 15.84
N LEU A 327 -15.16 -37.16 15.57
CA LEU A 327 -13.77 -36.87 15.89
C LEU A 327 -13.72 -35.82 16.98
N GLN A 328 -12.82 -35.99 17.94
CA GLN A 328 -12.61 -35.05 19.05
C GLN A 328 -11.13 -34.73 19.17
N GLY A 329 -10.82 -33.48 19.53
CA GLY A 329 -9.45 -33.02 19.73
C GLY A 329 -9.43 -31.57 20.17
N LYS A 330 -8.28 -30.91 20.00
CA LYS A 330 -8.09 -29.52 20.38
C LYS A 330 -7.61 -28.69 19.19
N MET A 331 -8.03 -27.44 19.13
CA MET A 331 -7.50 -26.47 18.17
C MET A 331 -6.00 -26.28 18.35
N GLN A 332 -5.26 -26.41 17.24
CA GLN A 332 -3.83 -26.19 17.14
C GLN A 332 -3.53 -24.85 16.45
N PRO A 333 -2.35 -24.26 16.70
CA PRO A 333 -1.92 -23.11 15.91
C PRO A 333 -1.75 -23.52 14.45
N ARG A 334 -2.03 -22.58 13.53
CA ARG A 334 -1.72 -22.82 12.12
C ARG A 334 -0.23 -23.13 11.97
N PRO A 335 0.13 -24.26 11.31
CA PRO A 335 1.53 -24.59 11.04
C PRO A 335 2.28 -23.43 10.38
N LEU A 336 3.56 -23.29 10.74
CA LEU A 336 4.46 -22.37 10.06
C LEU A 336 4.88 -22.96 8.72
N GLU A 337 5.06 -22.10 7.72
CA GLU A 337 5.65 -22.54 6.47
C GLU A 337 7.13 -22.89 6.66
N HIS A 338 7.54 -23.98 6.02
CA HIS A 338 8.92 -24.44 5.99
C HIS A 338 9.39 -24.58 4.54
N SER A 339 10.66 -24.23 4.30
CA SER A 339 11.33 -24.41 3.02
C SER A 339 12.65 -25.15 3.21
N SER A 340 12.91 -26.14 2.36
CA SER A 340 14.22 -26.80 2.30
C SER A 340 15.31 -25.84 1.79
N ASN A 341 14.94 -24.95 0.86
CA ASN A 341 15.88 -24.14 0.09
C ASN A 341 16.08 -22.72 0.65
N ALA A 342 15.15 -22.25 1.50
CA ALA A 342 15.17 -20.91 2.07
C ALA A 342 14.95 -20.93 3.59
N GLN A 343 15.45 -19.90 4.27
CA GLN A 343 14.99 -19.58 5.62
C GLN A 343 13.66 -18.82 5.50
N VAL A 344 12.60 -19.38 6.11
CA VAL A 344 11.30 -18.71 6.23
C VAL A 344 11.23 -18.08 7.60
N ARG A 345 11.08 -16.76 7.66
CA ARG A 345 10.91 -16.00 8.89
C ARG A 345 9.52 -15.39 8.94
N TYR A 346 8.77 -15.72 9.97
CA TYR A 346 7.57 -14.98 10.35
C TYR A 346 8.02 -13.77 11.17
N GLY A 347 7.61 -12.59 10.75
CA GLY A 347 7.95 -11.33 11.39
C GLY A 347 6.72 -10.45 11.55
N GLN A 348 6.97 -9.19 11.90
CA GLN A 348 5.92 -8.20 12.07
C GLN A 348 6.40 -6.80 11.75
N VAL A 349 5.44 -5.92 11.51
CA VAL A 349 5.62 -4.50 11.18
C VAL A 349 4.60 -3.69 11.95
N ALA A 350 5.02 -2.58 12.57
CA ALA A 350 4.10 -1.67 13.25
C ALA A 350 3.18 -0.97 12.25
N PHE A 351 1.89 -0.87 12.58
CA PHE A 351 0.89 -0.25 11.71
C PHE A 351 -0.29 0.30 12.51
N ARG A 352 -0.48 1.63 12.52
CA ARG A 352 -1.62 2.32 13.16
C ARG A 352 -1.98 1.83 14.57
N GLY A 353 -0.96 1.67 15.43
CA GLY A 353 -1.13 1.18 16.81
C GLY A 353 -1.31 -0.34 16.95
N GLY A 354 -1.29 -1.07 15.84
CA GLY A 354 -1.27 -2.51 15.75
C GLY A 354 -0.01 -3.07 15.09
N LEU A 355 -0.08 -4.35 14.75
CA LEU A 355 1.00 -5.12 14.14
C LEU A 355 0.49 -5.90 12.93
N LEU A 356 1.13 -5.69 11.78
CA LEU A 356 0.97 -6.49 10.57
C LEU A 356 1.98 -7.64 10.59
N ARG A 357 1.54 -8.83 10.22
CA ARG A 357 2.39 -9.99 10.02
C ARG A 357 3.16 -9.85 8.72
N THR A 358 4.39 -10.36 8.73
CA THR A 358 5.19 -10.56 7.51
C THR A 358 5.68 -12.00 7.43
N ILE A 359 5.88 -12.47 6.21
CA ILE A 359 6.57 -13.75 5.93
C ILE A 359 7.70 -13.43 4.97
N THR A 360 8.93 -13.68 5.40
CA THR A 360 10.13 -13.40 4.61
C THR A 360 10.86 -14.69 4.26
N TYR A 361 11.05 -14.93 2.98
CA TYR A 361 11.87 -16.01 2.44
C TYR A 361 13.25 -15.46 2.16
N SER A 362 14.29 -16.03 2.77
CA SER A 362 15.66 -15.56 2.61
C SER A 362 16.57 -16.70 2.14
N PRO A 363 17.48 -16.44 1.20
CA PRO A 363 18.50 -17.41 0.83
C PRO A 363 19.29 -17.82 2.08
N ARG A 364 19.64 -19.11 2.18
CA ARG A 364 20.47 -19.62 3.30
C ARG A 364 21.92 -19.16 3.20
N GLN A 365 22.35 -18.71 2.02
CA GLN A 365 23.70 -18.18 1.81
C GLN A 365 23.90 -16.89 2.63
N ALA A 366 25.02 -16.80 3.34
CA ALA A 366 25.38 -15.61 4.09
C ALA A 366 25.62 -14.40 3.18
N GLY A 367 25.38 -13.20 3.72
CA GLY A 367 25.59 -11.93 3.02
C GLY A 367 24.30 -11.18 2.73
N ARG A 368 24.45 -10.03 2.06
CA ARG A 368 23.33 -9.21 1.60
C ARG A 368 22.88 -9.64 0.22
N HIS A 369 21.57 -9.70 0.05
CA HIS A 369 20.91 -10.18 -1.17
C HIS A 369 20.00 -9.10 -1.75
N PRO A 370 19.78 -9.11 -3.08
CA PRO A 370 18.67 -8.36 -3.68
C PRO A 370 17.33 -8.83 -3.08
N ALA A 371 16.41 -7.89 -2.91
CA ALA A 371 15.14 -8.16 -2.24
C ALA A 371 13.93 -7.77 -3.09
N ILE A 372 12.82 -8.48 -2.92
CA ILE A 372 11.55 -8.25 -3.59
C ILE A 372 10.47 -8.12 -2.51
N LEU A 373 9.79 -6.98 -2.48
CA LEU A 373 8.50 -6.87 -1.80
C LEU A 373 7.39 -7.31 -2.76
N PHE A 374 6.65 -8.34 -2.37
CA PHE A 374 5.53 -8.85 -3.15
C PHE A 374 4.22 -8.20 -2.70
N ILE A 375 3.48 -7.62 -3.65
CA ILE A 375 2.19 -6.96 -3.43
C ILE A 375 1.12 -7.69 -4.26
N PRO A 376 0.18 -8.40 -3.60
CA PRO A 376 -0.85 -9.19 -4.29
C PRO A 376 -1.97 -8.33 -4.89
N GLY A 377 -2.88 -8.99 -5.62
CA GLY A 377 -4.13 -8.40 -6.07
C GLY A 377 -5.10 -8.04 -4.93
N PHE A 378 -6.26 -7.47 -5.27
CA PHE A 378 -7.19 -6.86 -4.31
C PHE A 378 -7.85 -7.79 -3.26
N PRO A 379 -8.05 -9.12 -3.46
CA PRO A 379 -8.79 -9.93 -2.51
C PRO A 379 -8.18 -9.89 -1.10
N CYS A 380 -9.05 -9.92 -0.09
CA CYS A 380 -8.66 -10.06 1.31
C CYS A 380 -8.37 -11.54 1.63
N GLN A 381 -7.19 -11.99 1.19
CA GLN A 381 -6.70 -13.35 1.41
C GLN A 381 -5.36 -13.32 2.15
N SER A 382 -5.24 -14.19 3.14
CA SER A 382 -4.05 -14.34 3.97
C SER A 382 -2.82 -14.75 3.15
N ILE A 383 -1.66 -14.13 3.40
CA ILE A 383 -0.40 -14.53 2.75
C ILE A 383 0.05 -15.96 3.14
N ASP A 384 -0.49 -16.52 4.24
CA ASP A 384 -0.29 -17.92 4.65
C ASP A 384 -1.01 -18.93 3.75
N ASP A 385 -1.92 -18.50 2.88
CA ASP A 385 -2.67 -19.39 2.00
C ASP A 385 -2.00 -19.60 0.64
N TYR A 386 -0.87 -18.92 0.38
CA TYR A 386 -0.21 -19.00 -0.91
C TYR A 386 0.38 -20.37 -1.18
N GLY A 387 1.06 -21.03 -0.24
CA GLY A 387 1.47 -22.44 -0.34
C GLY A 387 1.85 -22.91 -1.76
N ALA A 388 1.16 -23.89 -2.31
CA ALA A 388 1.40 -24.39 -3.67
C ALA A 388 0.70 -23.61 -4.81
N SER A 389 0.05 -22.48 -4.53
CA SER A 389 -0.57 -21.63 -5.57
C SER A 389 0.46 -21.05 -6.55
N ALA A 390 -0.02 -20.39 -7.59
CA ALA A 390 0.82 -19.64 -8.53
C ALA A 390 1.70 -18.59 -7.82
N TYR A 391 1.14 -17.82 -6.87
CA TYR A 391 1.94 -16.88 -6.06
C TYR A 391 3.03 -17.60 -5.28
N GLY A 392 2.68 -18.70 -4.60
CA GLY A 392 3.66 -19.45 -3.81
C GLY A 392 4.78 -20.06 -4.68
N GLN A 393 4.46 -20.49 -5.90
CA GLN A 393 5.46 -20.95 -6.87
C GLN A 393 6.38 -19.82 -7.33
N LEU A 394 5.84 -18.64 -7.62
CA LEU A 394 6.61 -17.45 -8.00
C LEU A 394 7.56 -17.02 -6.87
N ILE A 395 7.05 -16.91 -5.64
CA ILE A 395 7.81 -16.54 -4.43
C ILE A 395 8.95 -17.52 -4.16
N ARG A 396 8.67 -18.84 -4.18
CA ARG A 396 9.71 -19.86 -4.02
C ARG A 396 10.74 -19.80 -5.15
N GLY A 397 10.27 -19.64 -6.40
CA GLY A 397 11.13 -19.57 -7.57
C GLY A 397 12.14 -18.43 -7.50
N TRP A 398 11.75 -17.28 -6.96
CA TRP A 398 12.67 -16.18 -6.67
C TRP A 398 13.58 -16.47 -5.48
N SER A 399 13.04 -17.01 -4.38
CA SER A 399 13.87 -17.31 -3.21
C SER A 399 14.98 -18.32 -3.52
N GLU A 400 14.68 -19.33 -4.32
CA GLU A 400 15.64 -20.33 -4.82
C GLU A 400 16.71 -19.74 -5.75
N ARG A 401 16.46 -18.55 -6.31
CA ARG A 401 17.40 -17.81 -7.16
C ARG A 401 18.25 -16.80 -6.41
N GLY A 402 18.15 -16.76 -5.07
CA GLY A 402 18.97 -15.87 -4.25
C GLY A 402 18.31 -14.53 -3.92
N TYR A 403 17.00 -14.39 -4.11
CA TYR A 403 16.27 -13.19 -3.71
C TYR A 403 15.69 -13.34 -2.29
N VAL A 404 15.79 -12.27 -1.48
CA VAL A 404 14.95 -12.14 -0.28
C VAL A 404 13.56 -11.72 -0.74
N VAL A 405 12.53 -12.50 -0.45
CA VAL A 405 11.16 -12.18 -0.82
C VAL A 405 10.33 -11.96 0.43
N MET A 406 9.76 -10.77 0.58
CA MET A 406 8.92 -10.44 1.72
C MET A 406 7.45 -10.28 1.30
N LEU A 407 6.59 -10.91 2.08
CA LEU A 407 5.14 -10.78 2.02
C LEU A 407 4.68 -9.98 3.24
N VAL A 408 3.69 -9.11 3.03
CA VAL A 408 3.05 -8.32 4.08
C VAL A 408 1.58 -8.68 4.11
N GLU A 409 1.08 -9.01 5.29
CA GLU A 409 -0.35 -9.25 5.49
C GLU A 409 -1.14 -7.95 5.34
N LYS A 410 -2.28 -8.00 4.66
CA LYS A 410 -3.19 -6.84 4.65
C LYS A 410 -3.81 -6.68 6.05
N PRO A 411 -4.12 -5.44 6.49
CA PRO A 411 -4.76 -5.20 7.78
C PRO A 411 -5.95 -6.14 8.03
N GLY A 412 -6.08 -6.65 9.25
CA GLY A 412 -7.22 -7.49 9.66
C GLY A 412 -7.09 -8.98 9.32
N LEU A 413 -6.15 -9.37 8.46
CA LEU A 413 -5.93 -10.76 8.08
C LEU A 413 -4.85 -11.44 8.94
N GLY A 414 -4.72 -12.76 8.76
CA GLY A 414 -3.65 -13.56 9.35
C GLY A 414 -3.56 -13.42 10.87
N ASP A 415 -2.33 -13.30 11.38
CA ASP A 415 -2.07 -13.12 12.81
C ASP A 415 -2.00 -11.63 13.22
N ASN A 416 -2.48 -10.71 12.39
CA ASN A 416 -2.43 -9.29 12.71
C ASN A 416 -3.12 -8.99 14.05
N VAL A 417 -2.64 -7.99 14.77
CA VAL A 417 -3.19 -7.57 16.06
C VAL A 417 -3.50 -6.09 16.01
N ASN A 418 -4.69 -5.70 16.48
CA ASN A 418 -5.15 -4.30 16.57
C ASN A 418 -5.08 -3.55 15.22
N THR A 419 -5.44 -4.20 14.13
CA THR A 419 -5.53 -3.59 12.80
C THR A 419 -6.97 -3.67 12.29
N PRO A 420 -7.45 -2.69 11.50
CA PRO A 420 -8.80 -2.70 10.92
C PRO A 420 -9.03 -3.91 10.00
N ASP A 421 -10.29 -4.32 9.81
CA ASP A 421 -10.66 -5.39 8.87
C ASP A 421 -10.29 -5.02 7.43
N CYS A 422 -9.66 -5.94 6.70
CA CYS A 422 -9.27 -5.76 5.29
C CYS A 422 -10.45 -5.33 4.41
N MET A 423 -11.65 -5.83 4.68
CA MET A 423 -12.84 -5.53 3.89
C MET A 423 -13.37 -4.10 4.13
N GLU A 424 -12.92 -3.45 5.21
CA GLU A 424 -13.39 -2.14 5.67
C GLU A 424 -12.34 -1.02 5.48
N ILE A 425 -11.11 -1.36 5.09
CA ILE A 425 -10.08 -0.34 4.80
C ILE A 425 -10.23 0.25 3.40
N ASP A 426 -9.86 1.52 3.28
CA ASP A 426 -9.69 2.20 2.00
C ASP A 426 -8.32 1.88 1.35
N LEU A 427 -8.14 2.31 0.10
CA LEU A 427 -6.93 2.00 -0.68
C LEU A 427 -5.68 2.66 -0.10
N ARG A 428 -5.80 3.89 0.41
CA ARG A 428 -4.69 4.62 1.02
C ARG A 428 -4.15 3.91 2.27
N THR A 429 -5.04 3.34 3.08
CA THR A 429 -4.68 2.51 4.23
C THR A 429 -3.96 1.23 3.81
N GLU A 430 -4.38 0.60 2.70
CA GLU A 430 -3.68 -0.57 2.16
C GLU A 430 -2.31 -0.22 1.57
N ILE A 431 -2.17 0.91 0.87
CA ILE A 431 -0.87 1.43 0.39
C ILE A 431 0.08 1.66 1.57
N GLU A 432 -0.38 2.29 2.64
CA GLU A 432 0.42 2.52 3.86
C GLU A 432 0.91 1.20 4.47
N ALA A 433 0.08 0.16 4.52
CA ALA A 433 0.46 -1.15 5.05
C ALA A 433 1.65 -1.75 4.29
N PHE A 434 1.60 -1.71 2.95
CA PHE A 434 2.73 -2.16 2.12
C PHE A 434 3.94 -1.23 2.20
N GLU A 435 3.73 0.08 2.38
CA GLU A 435 4.81 1.04 2.62
C GLU A 435 5.59 0.72 3.90
N GLN A 436 4.90 0.41 5.01
CA GLN A 436 5.56 0.00 6.26
C GLN A 436 6.35 -1.31 6.06
N GLY A 437 5.81 -2.24 5.29
CA GLY A 437 6.53 -3.45 4.90
C GLY A 437 7.80 -3.17 4.10
N LEU A 438 7.73 -2.25 3.14
CA LEU A 438 8.90 -1.85 2.34
C LEU A 438 10.00 -1.24 3.21
N VAL A 439 9.63 -0.36 4.14
CA VAL A 439 10.57 0.25 5.09
C VAL A 439 11.24 -0.82 5.96
N GLN A 440 10.46 -1.78 6.48
CA GLN A 440 11.00 -2.89 7.26
C GLN A 440 11.95 -3.78 6.45
N LEU A 441 11.60 -4.10 5.20
CA LEU A 441 12.40 -4.93 4.31
C LEU A 441 13.78 -4.34 4.09
N LYS A 442 13.86 -3.03 3.81
CA LYS A 442 15.11 -2.29 3.63
C LYS A 442 16.02 -2.32 4.86
N GLY A 443 15.44 -2.49 6.05
CA GLY A 443 16.17 -2.55 7.31
C GLY A 443 16.73 -3.94 7.68
N TYR A 444 16.41 -4.99 6.93
CA TYR A 444 16.94 -6.33 7.25
C TYR A 444 18.41 -6.48 6.88
N GLU A 445 19.21 -7.03 7.80
CA GLU A 445 20.67 -7.18 7.62
C GLU A 445 21.06 -7.99 6.38
N GLN A 446 20.23 -8.97 6.01
CA GLN A 446 20.39 -9.83 4.83
C GLN A 446 19.97 -9.16 3.52
N VAL A 447 19.46 -7.93 3.54
CA VAL A 447 19.01 -7.19 2.36
C VAL A 447 20.04 -6.14 1.97
N ASP A 448 20.33 -6.04 0.67
CA ASP A 448 21.05 -4.91 0.11
C ASP A 448 20.05 -3.78 -0.19
N PRO A 449 20.07 -2.65 0.56
CA PRO A 449 19.05 -1.60 0.42
C PRO A 449 19.09 -0.90 -0.94
N GLU A 450 20.21 -0.97 -1.69
CA GLU A 450 20.32 -0.43 -3.05
C GLU A 450 19.82 -1.42 -4.12
N LYS A 451 19.44 -2.64 -3.74
CA LYS A 451 18.95 -3.70 -4.64
C LYS A 451 17.56 -4.21 -4.25
N VAL A 452 16.68 -3.27 -3.92
CA VAL A 452 15.29 -3.56 -3.54
C VAL A 452 14.35 -3.35 -4.72
N PHE A 453 13.49 -4.33 -4.95
CA PHE A 453 12.52 -4.38 -6.03
C PHE A 453 11.10 -4.51 -5.48
N LEU A 454 10.12 -4.07 -6.27
CA LEU A 454 8.70 -4.37 -6.04
C LEU A 454 8.21 -5.36 -7.10
N PHE A 455 7.32 -6.26 -6.72
CA PHE A 455 6.45 -6.97 -7.64
C PHE A 455 5.00 -6.71 -7.27
N GLY A 456 4.24 -6.09 -8.18
CA GLY A 456 2.82 -5.82 -8.02
C GLY A 456 1.97 -6.64 -8.98
N HIS A 457 1.08 -7.47 -8.46
CA HIS A 457 0.10 -8.19 -9.28
C HIS A 457 -1.27 -7.52 -9.22
N SER A 458 -1.91 -7.26 -10.37
CA SER A 458 -3.26 -6.68 -10.41
C SER A 458 -3.31 -5.37 -9.64
N MET A 459 -4.10 -5.28 -8.58
CA MET A 459 -4.10 -4.15 -7.64
C MET A 459 -2.71 -3.80 -7.07
N GLY A 460 -1.85 -4.79 -6.88
CA GLY A 460 -0.47 -4.56 -6.44
C GLY A 460 0.33 -3.70 -7.43
N GLY A 461 0.02 -3.75 -8.73
CA GLY A 461 0.65 -2.87 -9.73
C GLY A 461 0.09 -1.45 -9.79
N ILE A 462 -1.03 -1.18 -9.11
CA ILE A 462 -1.53 0.17 -8.82
C ILE A 462 -0.84 0.72 -7.55
N ILE A 463 -0.62 -0.14 -6.55
CA ILE A 463 0.09 0.23 -5.31
C ILE A 463 1.59 0.46 -5.56
N ALA A 464 2.24 -0.38 -6.37
CA ALA A 464 3.67 -0.33 -6.62
C ALA A 464 4.20 1.05 -7.08
N PRO A 465 3.62 1.75 -8.07
CA PRO A 465 4.08 3.08 -8.48
C PRO A 465 3.87 4.13 -7.38
N MET A 466 2.86 3.97 -6.53
CA MET A 466 2.63 4.86 -5.37
C MET A 466 3.73 4.75 -4.32
N LEU A 467 4.37 3.59 -4.19
CA LEU A 467 5.55 3.40 -3.35
C LEU A 467 6.81 3.87 -4.05
N SER A 468 6.98 3.55 -5.33
CA SER A 468 8.22 3.84 -6.06
C SER A 468 8.47 5.32 -6.31
N GLN A 469 7.43 6.15 -6.37
CA GLN A 469 7.59 7.61 -6.45
C GLN A 469 8.13 8.23 -5.13
N LYS A 470 7.98 7.53 -4.00
CA LYS A 470 8.40 8.02 -2.67
C LYS A 470 9.69 7.38 -2.17
N HIS A 471 10.00 6.19 -2.68
CA HIS A 471 11.09 5.35 -2.20
C HIS A 471 12.07 5.07 -3.33
N ARG A 472 13.35 5.31 -3.09
CA ARG A 472 14.42 4.86 -3.98
C ARG A 472 14.42 3.33 -4.03
N LEU A 473 14.30 2.78 -5.24
CA LEU A 473 14.23 1.35 -5.53
C LEU A 473 15.08 1.05 -6.76
N ARG A 474 15.59 -0.18 -6.85
CA ARG A 474 16.36 -0.61 -8.02
C ARG A 474 15.44 -0.93 -9.20
N GLY A 475 14.26 -1.48 -8.92
CA GLY A 475 13.28 -1.75 -9.97
C GLY A 475 11.87 -2.04 -9.47
N VAL A 476 10.90 -1.93 -10.37
CA VAL A 476 9.49 -2.23 -10.14
C VAL A 476 9.01 -3.16 -11.25
N MET A 477 8.39 -4.27 -10.88
CA MET A 477 7.77 -5.22 -11.79
C MET A 477 6.25 -5.19 -11.56
N VAL A 478 5.46 -5.09 -12.62
CA VAL A 478 3.99 -5.16 -12.53
C VAL A 478 3.44 -6.18 -13.50
N TYR A 479 2.41 -6.92 -13.09
CA TYR A 479 1.70 -7.88 -13.92
C TYR A 479 0.20 -7.64 -13.88
N GLY A 480 -0.41 -7.54 -15.07
CA GLY A 480 -1.87 -7.49 -15.21
C GLY A 480 -2.48 -6.31 -14.46
N SER A 481 -1.97 -5.10 -14.66
CA SER A 481 -2.40 -3.89 -13.93
C SER A 481 -2.70 -2.75 -14.89
N PRO A 482 -3.79 -1.98 -14.66
CA PRO A 482 -4.11 -0.85 -15.52
C PRO A 482 -3.19 0.33 -15.26
N TYR A 483 -3.12 1.23 -16.25
CA TYR A 483 -2.38 2.50 -16.18
C TYR A 483 -3.29 3.71 -16.08
N ARG A 484 -4.40 3.72 -16.81
CA ARG A 484 -5.36 4.82 -16.88
C ARG A 484 -6.30 4.87 -15.66
N PRO A 485 -7.08 5.96 -15.47
CA PRO A 485 -8.10 6.03 -14.42
C PRO A 485 -9.03 4.81 -14.44
N TRP A 486 -9.42 4.36 -13.25
CA TRP A 486 -10.19 3.13 -13.11
C TRP A 486 -11.56 3.20 -13.79
N PHE A 487 -12.19 4.38 -13.85
CA PHE A 487 -13.42 4.60 -14.61
C PHE A 487 -13.28 4.20 -16.08
N GLU A 488 -12.17 4.59 -16.72
CA GLU A 488 -11.89 4.27 -18.12
C GLU A 488 -11.55 2.78 -18.28
N PHE A 489 -10.69 2.26 -17.39
CA PHE A 489 -10.30 0.86 -17.40
C PHE A 489 -11.49 -0.09 -17.17
N ALA A 490 -12.25 0.11 -16.08
CA ALA A 490 -13.37 -0.75 -15.74
C ALA A 490 -14.48 -0.68 -16.81
N THR A 491 -14.64 0.48 -17.48
CA THR A 491 -15.57 0.65 -18.60
C THR A 491 -15.23 -0.33 -19.72
N GLU A 492 -13.96 -0.42 -20.07
CA GLU A 492 -13.48 -1.34 -21.10
C GLU A 492 -13.56 -2.80 -20.64
N MET A 493 -13.14 -3.07 -19.41
CA MET A 493 -13.21 -4.40 -18.80
C MET A 493 -14.65 -4.95 -18.90
N PHE A 494 -15.66 -4.21 -18.41
CA PHE A 494 -17.06 -4.64 -18.52
C PHE A 494 -17.53 -4.77 -19.97
N ARG A 495 -17.08 -3.89 -20.87
CA ARG A 495 -17.45 -3.92 -22.30
C ARG A 495 -17.09 -5.26 -22.94
N PHE A 496 -15.91 -5.80 -22.63
CA PHE A 496 -15.39 -7.00 -23.29
C PHE A 496 -15.64 -8.30 -22.52
N GLN A 497 -15.68 -8.27 -21.19
CA GLN A 497 -15.78 -9.48 -20.40
C GLN A 497 -17.10 -10.25 -20.60
N ALA A 498 -18.25 -9.55 -20.61
CA ALA A 498 -19.53 -10.25 -20.69
C ALA A 498 -19.74 -10.96 -22.04
N PRO A 499 -19.44 -10.35 -23.21
CA PRO A 499 -19.50 -11.06 -24.49
C PRO A 499 -18.53 -12.24 -24.58
N ILE A 500 -17.30 -12.09 -24.08
CA ILE A 500 -16.33 -13.20 -24.02
C ILE A 500 -16.87 -14.35 -23.13
N ALA A 501 -17.64 -14.03 -22.09
CA ALA A 501 -18.27 -14.99 -21.22
C ALA A 501 -19.58 -15.60 -21.78
N GLY A 502 -20.03 -15.19 -22.98
CA GLY A 502 -21.16 -15.75 -23.71
C GLY A 502 -22.43 -14.87 -23.74
N THR A 503 -22.40 -13.65 -23.21
CA THR A 503 -23.55 -12.72 -23.25
C THR A 503 -23.75 -12.16 -24.67
N ASP A 504 -25.00 -12.02 -25.11
CA ASP A 504 -25.32 -11.38 -26.39
C ASP A 504 -24.85 -9.92 -26.44
N TYR A 505 -24.30 -9.51 -27.60
CA TYR A 505 -23.72 -8.17 -27.77
C TYR A 505 -24.75 -7.05 -27.69
N VAL A 506 -25.96 -7.24 -28.23
CA VAL A 506 -27.01 -6.20 -28.25
C VAL A 506 -27.62 -6.05 -26.86
N ALA A 507 -27.88 -7.17 -26.17
CA ALA A 507 -28.31 -7.16 -24.78
C ALA A 507 -27.26 -6.52 -23.86
N HIS A 508 -25.98 -6.82 -24.08
CA HIS A 508 -24.89 -6.24 -23.29
C HIS A 508 -24.73 -4.73 -23.54
N GLU A 509 -24.90 -4.26 -24.78
CA GLU A 509 -24.88 -2.83 -25.10
C GLU A 509 -25.94 -2.05 -24.31
N ALA A 510 -27.15 -2.61 -24.13
CA ALA A 510 -28.18 -1.98 -23.32
C ALA A 510 -27.75 -1.86 -21.83
N THR A 511 -27.12 -2.91 -21.28
CA THR A 511 -26.55 -2.89 -19.93
C THR A 511 -25.45 -1.84 -19.80
N MET A 512 -24.53 -1.78 -20.77
CA MET A 512 -23.41 -0.83 -20.77
C MET A 512 -23.87 0.63 -20.73
N ARG A 513 -24.96 0.98 -21.41
CA ARG A 513 -25.53 2.34 -21.36
C ARG A 513 -25.93 2.75 -19.94
N THR A 514 -26.54 1.85 -19.18
CA THR A 514 -26.90 2.09 -17.78
C THR A 514 -25.66 2.07 -16.88
N LEU A 515 -24.75 1.11 -17.12
CA LEU A 515 -23.49 0.98 -16.37
C LEU A 515 -22.68 2.27 -16.40
N TYR A 516 -22.61 2.97 -17.54
CA TYR A 516 -21.89 4.25 -17.64
C TYR A 516 -22.41 5.33 -16.70
N HIS A 517 -23.72 5.42 -16.51
CA HIS A 517 -24.28 6.37 -15.55
C HIS A 517 -23.91 6.01 -14.11
N VAL A 518 -23.93 4.72 -13.77
CA VAL A 518 -23.52 4.23 -12.44
C VAL A 518 -22.03 4.51 -12.21
N MET A 519 -21.18 4.11 -13.13
CA MET A 519 -19.73 4.27 -13.03
C MET A 519 -19.30 5.73 -12.98
N TYR A 520 -19.89 6.60 -13.80
CA TYR A 520 -19.58 8.04 -13.76
C TYR A 520 -19.98 8.66 -12.42
N ARG A 521 -21.16 8.30 -11.89
CA ARG A 521 -21.59 8.76 -10.57
C ARG A 521 -20.69 8.26 -9.45
N PHE A 522 -20.27 7.00 -9.54
CA PHE A 522 -19.48 6.37 -8.50
C PHE A 522 -18.02 6.84 -8.49
N PHE A 523 -17.33 6.74 -9.63
CA PHE A 523 -15.90 7.07 -9.73
C PHE A 523 -15.66 8.58 -9.90
N VAL A 524 -16.37 9.22 -10.84
CA VAL A 524 -16.09 10.63 -11.18
C VAL A 524 -16.79 11.62 -10.26
N LEU A 525 -18.06 11.39 -9.93
CA LEU A 525 -18.80 12.26 -8.99
C LEU A 525 -18.63 11.85 -7.52
N ALA A 526 -17.90 10.77 -7.25
CA ALA A 526 -17.67 10.22 -5.91
C ALA A 526 -18.96 10.01 -5.08
N GLN A 527 -20.09 9.69 -5.73
CA GLN A 527 -21.35 9.47 -5.03
C GLN A 527 -21.33 8.13 -4.28
N HIS A 528 -21.87 8.14 -3.06
CA HIS A 528 -22.08 6.93 -2.27
C HIS A 528 -22.99 5.94 -3.03
N PRO A 529 -22.69 4.62 -3.03
CA PRO A 529 -23.45 3.64 -3.81
C PRO A 529 -24.94 3.59 -3.43
N ASP A 530 -25.31 3.74 -2.15
CA ASP A 530 -26.73 3.83 -1.75
C ASP A 530 -27.44 5.04 -2.36
N THR A 531 -26.76 6.18 -2.50
CA THR A 531 -27.33 7.37 -3.16
C THR A 531 -27.59 7.10 -4.63
N ILE A 532 -26.67 6.40 -5.30
CA ILE A 532 -26.84 5.99 -6.69
C ILE A 532 -27.99 4.98 -6.83
N ALA A 533 -28.07 3.99 -5.93
CA ALA A 533 -29.12 2.99 -5.89
C ALA A 533 -30.51 3.58 -5.58
N ALA A 534 -30.59 4.69 -4.86
CA ALA A 534 -31.83 5.40 -4.59
C ALA A 534 -32.31 6.23 -5.78
N ALA A 535 -31.41 6.65 -6.66
CA ALA A 535 -31.73 7.55 -7.77
C ALA A 535 -32.50 6.86 -8.92
N ASP A 536 -32.26 5.57 -9.18
CA ASP A 536 -32.94 4.82 -10.24
C ASP A 536 -32.92 3.30 -9.93
N PRO A 537 -34.06 2.58 -10.02
CA PRO A 537 -34.09 1.12 -9.91
C PRO A 537 -33.13 0.39 -10.87
N ALA A 538 -32.89 0.92 -12.06
CA ALA A 538 -31.94 0.36 -13.01
C ALA A 538 -30.49 0.48 -12.50
N TYR A 539 -30.14 1.58 -11.82
CA TYR A 539 -28.83 1.74 -11.19
C TYR A 539 -28.65 0.80 -10.01
N ARG A 540 -29.69 0.63 -9.19
CA ARG A 540 -29.69 -0.35 -8.09
C ARG A 540 -29.40 -1.76 -8.61
N LYS A 541 -30.05 -2.16 -9.71
CA LYS A 541 -29.83 -3.46 -10.34
C LYS A 541 -28.36 -3.64 -10.77
N ILE A 542 -27.78 -2.64 -11.43
CA ILE A 542 -26.36 -2.67 -11.80
C ILE A 542 -25.45 -2.78 -10.58
N LEU A 543 -25.69 -2.00 -9.53
CA LEU A 543 -24.91 -2.05 -8.30
C LEU A 543 -24.96 -3.44 -7.63
N GLN A 544 -26.13 -4.08 -7.63
CA GLN A 544 -26.31 -5.42 -7.08
C GLN A 544 -25.65 -6.50 -7.92
N GLU A 545 -25.84 -6.46 -9.25
CA GLU A 545 -25.41 -7.54 -10.16
C GLU A 545 -23.94 -7.43 -10.58
N ALA A 546 -23.47 -6.23 -10.94
CA ALA A 546 -22.11 -6.02 -11.44
C ALA A 546 -21.12 -5.72 -10.31
N PHE A 547 -21.55 -5.01 -9.27
CA PHE A 547 -20.68 -4.52 -8.20
C PHE A 547 -20.94 -5.17 -6.84
N GLN A 548 -21.86 -6.14 -6.75
CA GLN A 548 -22.14 -6.89 -5.52
C GLN A 548 -22.54 -6.01 -4.32
N HIS A 549 -23.02 -4.79 -4.57
CA HIS A 549 -23.43 -3.86 -3.53
C HIS A 549 -24.86 -4.17 -3.09
N GLN A 550 -25.03 -4.57 -1.83
CA GLN A 550 -26.33 -4.93 -1.23
C GLN A 550 -26.84 -3.86 -0.26
N GLY A 551 -26.18 -2.70 -0.19
CA GLY A 551 -26.45 -1.63 0.76
C GLY A 551 -25.25 -1.32 1.66
N GLY A 552 -25.16 -0.08 2.16
CA GLY A 552 -24.10 0.36 3.06
C GLY A 552 -22.75 0.61 2.36
N ASP A 553 -21.66 0.41 3.08
CA ASP A 553 -20.33 0.84 2.62
C ASP A 553 -19.62 -0.19 1.73
N GLN A 554 -20.20 -1.37 1.49
CA GLN A 554 -19.55 -2.43 0.70
C GLN A 554 -19.80 -2.25 -0.80
N PHE A 555 -18.72 -2.29 -1.59
CA PHE A 555 -18.71 -2.26 -3.04
C PHE A 555 -17.66 -3.25 -3.54
N TRP A 556 -18.07 -4.22 -4.35
CA TRP A 556 -17.22 -5.26 -4.92
C TRP A 556 -16.29 -5.91 -3.88
N SER A 557 -16.89 -6.36 -2.77
CA SER A 557 -16.19 -7.04 -1.67
C SER A 557 -15.09 -6.20 -1.01
N ARG A 558 -15.16 -4.87 -1.02
CA ARG A 558 -14.32 -3.93 -0.26
C ARG A 558 -15.14 -2.72 0.15
N ASP A 559 -14.60 -1.87 1.03
CA ASP A 559 -15.17 -0.55 1.29
C ASP A 559 -15.25 0.28 0.01
N TYR A 560 -16.36 1.00 -0.22
CA TYR A 560 -16.56 1.77 -1.45
C TYR A 560 -15.47 2.83 -1.68
N ARG A 561 -14.89 3.38 -0.61
CA ARG A 561 -13.80 4.36 -0.69
C ARG A 561 -12.54 3.74 -1.28
N TYR A 562 -12.32 2.44 -1.11
CA TYR A 562 -11.22 1.72 -1.76
C TYR A 562 -11.27 1.92 -3.28
N TRP A 563 -12.46 1.78 -3.86
CA TRP A 563 -12.67 1.90 -5.30
C TRP A 563 -12.81 3.35 -5.76
N GLN A 564 -13.33 4.27 -4.95
CA GLN A 564 -13.30 5.68 -5.36
C GLN A 564 -11.86 6.21 -5.38
N GLN A 565 -11.07 5.90 -4.35
CA GLN A 565 -9.68 6.33 -4.25
C GLN A 565 -8.79 5.80 -5.38
N ILE A 566 -9.12 4.66 -5.97
CA ILE A 566 -8.33 4.11 -7.08
C ILE A 566 -8.37 5.00 -8.33
N ASP A 567 -9.51 5.67 -8.57
CA ASP A 567 -9.72 6.57 -9.70
C ASP A 567 -9.07 7.94 -9.44
N GLU A 568 -8.96 8.32 -8.16
CA GLU A 568 -8.26 9.54 -7.73
C GLU A 568 -6.73 9.46 -7.90
N LEU A 569 -6.16 8.26 -8.04
CA LEU A 569 -4.71 8.10 -8.17
C LEU A 569 -4.24 8.59 -9.54
N ASN A 570 -3.27 9.51 -9.53
CA ASN A 570 -2.57 9.92 -10.74
C ASN A 570 -1.43 8.95 -11.05
N LEU A 571 -1.78 7.81 -11.66
CA LEU A 571 -0.81 6.78 -12.03
C LEU A 571 0.20 7.27 -13.08
N THR A 572 -0.20 8.14 -14.01
CA THR A 572 0.72 8.77 -14.96
C THR A 572 1.84 9.51 -14.25
N ARG A 573 1.50 10.33 -13.26
CA ARG A 573 2.48 11.05 -12.45
C ARG A 573 3.36 10.08 -11.67
N ALA A 574 2.76 9.07 -11.03
CA ALA A 574 3.50 8.07 -10.26
C ALA A 574 4.55 7.33 -11.12
N TRP A 575 4.22 7.00 -12.37
CA TRP A 575 5.15 6.40 -13.32
C TRP A 575 6.17 7.39 -13.91
N ALA A 576 5.81 8.67 -14.04
CA ALA A 576 6.77 9.70 -14.47
C ALA A 576 7.82 10.02 -13.39
N GLU A 577 7.43 9.95 -12.11
CA GLU A 577 8.28 10.28 -10.96
C GLU A 577 9.12 9.09 -10.45
N THR A 578 8.93 7.88 -10.99
CA THR A 578 9.74 6.72 -10.57
C THR A 578 11.12 6.74 -11.21
N GLU A 579 12.16 6.75 -10.38
CA GLU A 579 13.56 6.60 -10.85
C GLU A 579 13.96 5.13 -11.08
N ALA A 580 13.11 4.19 -10.65
CA ALA A 580 13.39 2.77 -10.74
C ALA A 580 13.32 2.26 -12.19
N HIS A 581 14.03 1.19 -12.51
CA HIS A 581 13.77 0.46 -13.75
C HIS A 581 12.41 -0.23 -13.66
N VAL A 582 11.61 -0.22 -14.72
CA VAL A 582 10.25 -0.76 -14.72
C VAL A 582 10.12 -1.92 -15.70
N LEU A 583 9.65 -3.06 -15.22
CA LEU A 583 9.20 -4.18 -16.05
C LEU A 583 7.68 -4.26 -16.01
N SER A 584 7.05 -3.99 -17.15
CA SER A 584 5.61 -4.05 -17.32
C SER A 584 5.23 -5.34 -18.05
N ILE A 585 4.56 -6.27 -17.35
CA ILE A 585 4.28 -7.63 -17.82
C ILE A 585 2.79 -7.78 -18.10
N TRP A 586 2.44 -8.23 -19.31
CA TRP A 586 1.06 -8.51 -19.69
C TRP A 586 0.88 -9.97 -20.10
N GLY A 587 -0.18 -10.63 -19.66
CA GLY A 587 -0.55 -11.97 -20.08
C GLY A 587 -1.48 -11.96 -21.29
N GLU A 588 -1.14 -12.72 -22.34
CA GLU A 588 -1.91 -12.74 -23.60
C GLU A 588 -3.39 -13.12 -23.43
N TYR A 589 -3.71 -13.93 -22.42
CA TYR A 589 -5.07 -14.36 -22.11
C TYR A 589 -5.53 -13.85 -20.74
N ASP A 590 -5.05 -12.67 -20.36
CA ASP A 590 -5.53 -11.96 -19.19
C ASP A 590 -6.96 -11.45 -19.42
N PHE A 591 -7.93 -12.06 -18.74
CA PHE A 591 -9.35 -11.70 -18.86
C PHE A 591 -9.70 -10.39 -18.14
N GLU A 592 -8.90 -9.99 -17.15
CA GLU A 592 -9.12 -8.74 -16.42
C GLU A 592 -8.48 -7.57 -17.16
N ILE A 593 -7.32 -7.79 -17.79
CA ILE A 593 -6.60 -6.82 -18.64
C ILE A 593 -6.55 -7.34 -20.08
N VAL A 594 -7.68 -7.21 -20.78
CA VAL A 594 -7.91 -7.85 -22.09
C VAL A 594 -6.95 -7.42 -23.21
N ASN A 595 -6.27 -6.29 -23.04
CA ASN A 595 -5.38 -5.68 -24.01
C ASN A 595 -4.10 -5.14 -23.35
N ASP A 596 -3.02 -5.10 -24.12
CA ASP A 596 -1.69 -4.76 -23.61
C ASP A 596 -1.38 -3.26 -23.60
N GLU A 597 -2.35 -2.42 -23.98
CA GLU A 597 -2.17 -0.99 -24.17
C GLU A 597 -1.74 -0.28 -22.89
N ASP A 598 -2.38 -0.59 -21.75
CA ASP A 598 -2.02 -0.02 -20.45
C ASP A 598 -0.56 -0.38 -20.10
N HIS A 599 -0.16 -1.64 -20.33
CA HIS A 599 1.20 -2.09 -20.04
C HIS A 599 2.26 -1.46 -20.94
N LYS A 600 1.97 -1.27 -22.24
CA LYS A 600 2.83 -0.53 -23.17
C LYS A 600 2.91 0.94 -22.78
N ARG A 601 1.80 1.54 -22.36
CA ARG A 601 1.74 2.95 -21.96
C ARG A 601 2.57 3.24 -20.72
N ILE A 602 2.60 2.33 -19.73
CA ILE A 602 3.53 2.42 -18.59
C ILE A 602 4.97 2.57 -19.09
N VAL A 603 5.38 1.71 -20.04
CA VAL A 603 6.74 1.71 -20.58
C VAL A 603 7.05 2.98 -21.36
N GLU A 604 6.09 3.50 -22.13
CA GLU A 604 6.22 4.76 -22.84
C GLU A 604 6.41 5.95 -21.89
N VAL A 605 5.58 6.05 -20.84
CA VAL A 605 5.67 7.12 -19.84
C VAL A 605 6.99 7.05 -19.10
N VAL A 606 7.38 5.87 -18.61
CA VAL A 606 8.66 5.70 -17.90
C VAL A 606 9.82 6.08 -18.81
N ASN A 607 9.87 5.59 -20.06
CA ASN A 607 10.96 5.91 -20.97
C ASN A 607 10.95 7.36 -21.48
N HIS A 608 9.81 8.04 -21.43
CA HIS A 608 9.74 9.47 -21.76
C HIS A 608 10.50 10.31 -20.73
N TYR A 609 10.30 10.04 -19.45
CA TYR A 609 10.93 10.79 -18.35
C TYR A 609 12.29 10.21 -17.93
N HIS A 610 12.48 8.90 -18.08
CA HIS A 610 13.68 8.14 -17.71
C HIS A 610 14.09 7.19 -18.84
N PRO A 611 14.75 7.70 -19.89
CA PRO A 611 15.08 6.90 -21.08
C PRO A 611 15.82 5.60 -20.75
N GLY A 612 15.29 4.47 -21.23
CA GLY A 612 15.88 3.14 -21.05
C GLY A 612 15.47 2.44 -19.74
N HIS A 613 14.66 3.07 -18.89
CA HIS A 613 14.21 2.45 -17.64
C HIS A 613 13.00 1.52 -17.82
N GLY A 614 12.15 1.74 -18.83
CA GLY A 614 10.94 0.95 -19.08
C GLY A 614 11.18 -0.24 -20.01
N THR A 615 10.72 -1.43 -19.61
CA THR A 615 10.72 -2.68 -20.41
C THR A 615 9.32 -3.28 -20.46
N PHE A 616 8.83 -3.59 -21.66
CA PHE A 616 7.58 -4.34 -21.85
C PHE A 616 7.86 -5.83 -22.02
N LEU A 617 7.02 -6.68 -21.42
CA LEU A 617 7.09 -8.13 -21.55
C LEU A 617 5.69 -8.73 -21.75
N ALA A 618 5.41 -9.22 -22.95
CA ALA A 618 4.24 -10.05 -23.19
C ALA A 618 4.52 -11.49 -22.76
N MET A 619 3.54 -12.13 -22.13
CA MET A 619 3.57 -13.51 -21.69
C MET A 619 2.56 -14.34 -22.48
N PRO A 620 2.99 -14.98 -23.58
CA PRO A 620 2.10 -15.77 -24.44
C PRO A 620 1.36 -16.84 -23.65
N GLY A 621 0.10 -17.08 -23.99
CA GLY A 621 -0.73 -18.10 -23.37
C GLY A 621 -0.91 -17.96 -21.85
N THR A 622 -0.71 -16.78 -21.25
CA THR A 622 -0.77 -16.61 -19.79
C THR A 622 -1.96 -15.77 -19.40
N ASN A 623 -2.72 -16.19 -18.38
CA ASN A 623 -3.90 -15.48 -17.90
C ASN A 623 -3.62 -14.65 -16.64
N HIS A 624 -4.65 -13.97 -16.12
CA HIS A 624 -4.57 -13.16 -14.91
C HIS A 624 -4.16 -13.94 -13.65
N SER A 625 -4.32 -15.26 -13.63
CA SER A 625 -3.93 -16.12 -12.50
C SER A 625 -2.49 -16.61 -12.59
N LEU A 626 -1.68 -16.06 -13.50
CA LEU A 626 -0.27 -16.41 -13.75
C LEU A 626 -0.07 -17.84 -14.27
N ILE A 627 -1.11 -18.44 -14.86
CA ILE A 627 -1.08 -19.81 -15.38
C ILE A 627 -1.13 -19.80 -16.91
N LYS A 628 -0.59 -20.87 -17.51
CA LYS A 628 -0.73 -21.16 -18.93
C LYS A 628 -2.13 -21.67 -19.23
N VAL A 629 -2.73 -21.13 -20.29
CA VAL A 629 -3.99 -21.57 -20.89
C VAL A 629 -3.87 -21.50 -22.41
N ASP A 630 -4.61 -22.35 -23.11
CA ASP A 630 -4.58 -22.51 -24.57
C ASP A 630 -5.33 -21.37 -25.29
N GLY A 631 -6.16 -20.62 -24.56
CA GLY A 631 -6.99 -19.55 -25.11
C GLY A 631 -7.80 -18.81 -24.04
N MET A 632 -8.29 -17.62 -24.40
CA MET A 632 -9.14 -16.80 -23.51
C MET A 632 -10.37 -17.57 -23.00
N ALA A 633 -11.05 -18.33 -23.87
CA ALA A 633 -12.23 -19.11 -23.49
C ALA A 633 -11.92 -20.19 -22.42
N GLN A 634 -10.77 -20.88 -22.55
CA GLN A 634 -10.31 -21.83 -21.54
C GLN A 634 -9.94 -21.10 -20.25
N GLY A 635 -9.25 -19.95 -20.34
CA GLY A 635 -8.95 -19.09 -19.19
C GLY A 635 -10.20 -18.72 -18.38
N VAL A 636 -11.24 -18.23 -19.06
CA VAL A 636 -12.53 -17.89 -18.43
C VAL A 636 -13.19 -19.12 -17.81
N ALA A 637 -13.18 -20.26 -18.50
CA ALA A 637 -13.73 -21.49 -17.96
C ALA A 637 -13.00 -21.94 -16.68
N GLN A 638 -11.67 -21.82 -16.64
CA GLN A 638 -10.88 -22.17 -15.47
C GLN A 638 -11.09 -21.21 -14.31
N MET A 639 -11.19 -19.90 -14.58
CA MET A 639 -11.56 -18.90 -13.56
C MET A 639 -12.92 -19.21 -12.92
N LYS A 640 -13.92 -19.62 -13.72
CA LYS A 640 -15.25 -20.02 -13.22
C LYS A 640 -15.19 -21.28 -12.36
N LYS A 641 -14.37 -22.27 -12.74
CA LYS A 641 -14.18 -23.51 -11.98
C LYS A 641 -13.45 -23.30 -10.65
N ARG A 642 -12.56 -22.30 -10.59
CA ARG A 642 -11.68 -22.04 -9.44
C ARG A 642 -10.89 -23.29 -9.04
N ASP A 643 -10.38 -24.04 -10.02
CA ASP A 643 -9.70 -25.32 -9.79
C ASP A 643 -8.27 -25.10 -9.25
N PRO A 644 -8.01 -25.37 -7.97
CA PRO A 644 -6.71 -25.11 -7.36
C PRO A 644 -5.64 -26.12 -7.75
N ASP A 645 -6.01 -27.29 -8.29
CA ASP A 645 -5.05 -28.30 -8.76
C ASP A 645 -4.63 -28.01 -10.20
N TYR A 646 -5.58 -27.57 -11.04
CA TYR A 646 -5.27 -27.04 -12.38
C TYR A 646 -4.34 -25.83 -12.28
N ASN A 647 -4.69 -24.82 -11.47
CA ASN A 647 -3.87 -23.61 -11.35
C ASN A 647 -2.46 -23.92 -10.82
N ARG A 648 -2.33 -24.90 -9.92
CA ARG A 648 -1.03 -25.35 -9.40
C ARG A 648 -0.18 -25.99 -10.49
N SER A 649 -0.76 -26.88 -11.29
CA SER A 649 -0.03 -27.62 -12.33
C SER A 649 0.29 -26.79 -13.58
N HIS A 650 -0.42 -25.68 -13.79
CA HIS A 650 -0.30 -24.86 -15.00
C HIS A 650 0.38 -23.51 -14.76
N PHE A 651 0.97 -23.27 -13.59
CA PHE A 651 1.73 -22.04 -13.33
C PHE A 651 2.78 -21.80 -14.43
N ASN A 652 2.80 -20.58 -14.99
CA ASN A 652 3.77 -20.24 -16.02
C ASN A 652 5.14 -19.94 -15.39
N THR A 653 6.00 -20.97 -15.34
CA THR A 653 7.35 -20.88 -14.77
C THR A 653 8.25 -19.87 -15.48
N ALA A 654 7.93 -19.45 -16.71
CA ALA A 654 8.66 -18.39 -17.42
C ALA A 654 8.59 -17.05 -16.67
N LEU A 655 7.56 -16.80 -15.87
CA LEU A 655 7.49 -15.61 -15.01
C LEU A 655 8.69 -15.54 -14.06
N ILE A 656 9.16 -16.67 -13.52
CA ILE A 656 10.35 -16.72 -12.66
C ILE A 656 11.61 -16.43 -13.47
N THR A 657 11.78 -17.10 -14.62
CA THR A 657 13.02 -17.01 -15.41
C THR A 657 13.19 -15.63 -16.05
N GLU A 658 12.13 -15.05 -16.59
CA GLU A 658 12.17 -13.74 -17.26
C GLU A 658 12.36 -12.59 -16.28
N THR A 659 11.68 -12.63 -15.12
CA THR A 659 11.87 -11.60 -14.09
C THR A 659 13.27 -11.68 -13.48
N ASP A 660 13.80 -12.88 -13.22
CA ASP A 660 15.18 -13.08 -12.78
C ASP A 660 16.20 -12.55 -13.81
N ALA A 661 15.99 -12.87 -15.09
CA ALA A 661 16.86 -12.37 -16.16
C ALA A 661 16.81 -10.85 -16.26
N TRP A 662 15.63 -10.24 -16.12
CA TRP A 662 15.48 -8.79 -16.11
C TRP A 662 16.15 -8.15 -14.89
N ILE A 663 15.94 -8.67 -13.68
CA ILE A 663 16.58 -8.18 -12.46
C ILE A 663 18.10 -8.22 -12.63
N LYS A 664 18.67 -9.31 -13.13
CA LYS A 664 20.12 -9.45 -13.37
C LYS A 664 20.64 -8.41 -14.36
N ARG A 665 19.92 -8.13 -15.45
CA ARG A 665 20.28 -7.06 -16.39
C ARG A 665 20.26 -5.68 -15.73
N VAL A 666 19.24 -5.38 -14.93
CA VAL A 666 19.16 -4.13 -14.17
C VAL A 666 20.33 -4.01 -13.20
N LEU A 667 20.68 -5.08 -12.49
CA LEU A 667 21.80 -5.08 -11.55
C LEU A 667 23.18 -4.87 -12.21
N GLN A 668 23.31 -5.10 -13.52
CA GLN A 668 24.52 -4.83 -14.30
C GLN A 668 24.62 -3.36 -14.76
N GLN A 669 23.51 -2.64 -14.79
CA GLN A 669 23.50 -1.22 -15.16
C GLN A 669 24.03 -0.38 -13.99
N THR A 670 24.74 0.70 -14.29
CA THR A 670 25.21 1.65 -13.28
C THR A 670 24.00 2.23 -12.52
N PRO A 671 24.07 2.38 -11.18
CA PRO A 671 23.01 3.08 -10.44
C PRO A 671 22.83 4.50 -11.00
N PRO A 672 21.61 5.07 -10.98
CA PRO A 672 21.38 6.44 -11.42
C PRO A 672 22.35 7.38 -10.68
N SER A 673 23.06 8.22 -11.46
CA SER A 673 24.02 9.20 -10.96
C SER A 673 23.31 10.28 -10.14
N HIS A 674 23.86 10.56 -8.96
CA HIS A 674 23.37 11.56 -8.00
C HIS A 674 23.26 12.98 -8.54
#